data_AF-A0A927TDF8-F1
#
_entry.id   AF-A0A927TDF8-F1
#
_cell.length_a   1.000
_cell.length_b   1.000
_cell.length_c   1.000
_cell.angle_alpha   90.00
_cell.angle_beta   90.00
_cell.angle_gamma   90.00
#
_symmetry.space_group_name_H-M   'P 1'
#
loop_
_entity.id
_entity.type
_entity.pdbx_description
1 polymer ?
#
loop_
_entity_poly.entity_id
_entity_poly.type
_entity_poly.pdbx_seq_one_letter_code
_entity_poly.pdbx_strand_id
1 'polypeptide(L)'
;MALLFGAVIFAIVLFLLCYQRDVKSFDKYIAFIFGAALVLRIVLAVLMPGHETDMTCFGSWAARIFEEGPAAFYSPDHFTDYPPGYIYLLWPVGAISSLLKLKFLSGAHILLLKMPSLICDMVCGWILWKEGQKYVTKSRALLLTCTYLFNPVILLNSVIWGQVDSVFTMLLFVVCLALMKKKLFRAYLFFGIGILIKPQMLIFTPVLIAGILDEVFYKEFTVKKLLKNFAQGISVLAGMVLVCVPFGLSTIIAQYSDTLGSYPYASVNAYNFYSMLGLNWADQNTKLLGISLKVWGMLVILSIVFFCLFLSKKWGERVEKYPLLCAFSIITMFTFSVRMHERYIYPAMLCLLFAYIVSNKPAYYRSYSIFSVLSFLNAAHVLYFYDPYAYNADSIVMFVVSIGMVWGTVYFYYTLKTAKTSTVAAEEEQKKFEFKPLAAFGKDSTMKKADYVALLMIVVLYSGFALYDLGDHEAPETFYSLETDDVLTFTFRQGNVPNRLSYYIAPWQDRHFAFTVDNGLVEYDCGETLLGSVFTWQEVSLPMSTIEGISAGADGKVDSNVIITLRFRLKDINAKLIEFVFMDEAGTVIVPENAAEYAALFDEQEMHPERSSFRNSMIFDEIYHGRTAYEFVNELDTYETTHPPLGKVFISLGIKLFGMNPFGWRIVGTVFGILMLPILYLFAKRITGHTPISAVACLAFAFDFMHFTQSRIATIDVYITFFVILMYYMMYRYLTTNVEKEPKKGYLFLGACGVAMGMGIASKWTGVYAGIGLALVFFVGLYVRYCKKQIELSHVYKTIGFCMIFFVAVPVCIYILSYLPFRSYNNPDSGLLQRMWDNQLYIFGYHSDLNATHYFATPWYEWPLMKSPIWYYSGELENGLREGISAFGNPLVWWVGIPAAVYMVYRFIAKKDTTAGFLLVAYMAQYLPWMFVSRITFIYHYFPSVPFVVLMIAYSLLQMKNNMSKKQFMTLLISYGCAVFILFILFYPVISGQPVDSAYVEKYLKWFDSWVLIS
;
A
#
# COMPACT_ATOMS: atom_id res chain seq x y z
N MET A 1 4.16 -6.96 -3.69
CA MET A 1 5.48 -7.20 -4.33
C MET A 1 5.42 -7.70 -5.77
N ALA A 2 4.62 -8.70 -6.14
CA ALA A 2 4.73 -9.31 -7.47
C ALA A 2 4.15 -8.45 -8.63
N LEU A 3 3.09 -7.67 -8.38
CA LEU A 3 2.62 -6.61 -9.30
C LEU A 3 3.67 -5.49 -9.51
N LEU A 4 4.45 -5.22 -8.46
CA LEU A 4 5.58 -4.28 -8.47
C LEU A 4 6.75 -4.81 -9.30
N PHE A 5 7.05 -6.10 -9.18
CA PHE A 5 8.03 -6.77 -10.03
C PHE A 5 7.59 -6.79 -11.50
N GLY A 6 6.29 -7.05 -11.76
CA GLY A 6 5.69 -6.95 -13.09
C GLY A 6 5.74 -5.54 -13.68
N ALA A 7 5.49 -4.50 -12.87
CA ALA A 7 5.59 -3.09 -13.29
C ALA A 7 7.04 -2.65 -13.56
N VAL A 8 8.01 -3.14 -12.78
CA VAL A 8 9.44 -2.90 -13.00
C VAL A 8 9.93 -3.63 -14.25
N ILE A 9 9.56 -4.90 -14.45
CA ILE A 9 9.86 -5.62 -15.70
C ILE A 9 9.20 -4.93 -16.89
N PHE A 10 7.93 -4.53 -16.76
CA PHE A 10 7.21 -3.79 -17.78
C PHE A 10 7.93 -2.48 -18.12
N ALA A 11 8.36 -1.70 -17.12
CA ALA A 11 9.11 -0.46 -17.33
C ALA A 11 10.48 -0.69 -17.97
N ILE A 12 11.19 -1.75 -17.58
CA ILE A 12 12.48 -2.17 -18.17
C ILE A 12 12.28 -2.60 -19.63
N VAL A 13 11.23 -3.35 -19.93
CA VAL A 13 10.89 -3.80 -21.29
C VAL A 13 10.41 -2.61 -22.14
N LEU A 14 9.60 -1.70 -21.59
CA LEU A 14 9.19 -0.45 -22.24
C LEU A 14 10.42 0.38 -22.62
N PHE A 15 11.38 0.47 -21.70
CA PHE A 15 12.64 1.16 -21.87
C PHE A 15 13.51 0.52 -22.96
N LEU A 16 13.65 -0.81 -22.99
CA LEU A 16 14.42 -1.54 -24.01
C LEU A 16 13.80 -1.46 -25.41
N LEU A 17 12.46 -1.36 -25.52
CA LEU A 17 11.74 -1.37 -26.79
C LEU A 17 11.58 0.01 -27.44
N CYS A 18 11.42 1.07 -26.65
CA CYS A 18 11.42 2.44 -27.16
C CYS A 18 12.82 2.89 -27.63
N TYR A 19 13.85 2.11 -27.29
CA TYR A 19 15.26 2.44 -27.48
C TYR A 19 15.80 2.18 -28.91
N GLN A 20 15.25 1.23 -29.70
CA GLN A 20 15.82 0.86 -31.01
C GLN A 20 14.94 1.23 -32.21
N ARG A 21 15.37 2.25 -32.98
CA ARG A 21 14.78 2.61 -34.29
C ARG A 21 15.30 1.77 -35.46
N ASP A 22 16.44 1.11 -35.33
CA ASP A 22 17.03 0.24 -36.35
C ASP A 22 17.92 -0.82 -35.72
N VAL A 23 17.44 -2.05 -35.56
CA VAL A 23 18.31 -3.20 -35.24
C VAL A 23 17.95 -4.39 -36.10
N LYS A 24 18.95 -4.84 -36.87
CA LYS A 24 18.95 -6.04 -37.72
C LYS A 24 18.79 -7.37 -36.96
N SER A 25 18.72 -7.34 -35.62
CA SER A 25 18.60 -8.50 -34.70
C SER A 25 17.37 -8.40 -33.77
N PHE A 26 16.22 -7.97 -34.30
CA PHE A 26 14.99 -7.75 -33.54
C PHE A 26 14.39 -9.04 -32.93
N ASP A 27 14.71 -10.20 -33.50
CA ASP A 27 14.13 -11.50 -33.11
C ASP A 27 14.55 -11.96 -31.70
N LYS A 28 15.74 -11.55 -31.23
CA LYS A 28 16.24 -11.91 -29.89
C LYS A 28 15.44 -11.26 -28.75
N TYR A 29 14.88 -10.07 -28.96
CA TYR A 29 14.12 -9.36 -27.92
C TYR A 29 12.73 -9.94 -27.69
N ILE A 30 12.12 -10.53 -28.72
CA ILE A 30 10.81 -11.16 -28.61
C ILE A 30 10.91 -12.39 -27.70
N ALA A 31 11.92 -13.25 -27.94
CA ALA A 31 12.18 -14.40 -27.08
C ALA A 31 12.40 -13.98 -25.63
N PHE A 32 13.18 -12.92 -25.39
CA PHE A 32 13.40 -12.39 -24.04
C PHE A 32 12.11 -11.89 -23.37
N ILE A 33 11.28 -11.11 -24.08
CA ILE A 33 10.05 -10.54 -23.53
C ILE A 33 9.03 -11.62 -23.20
N PHE A 34 8.83 -12.55 -24.13
CA PHE A 34 7.92 -13.68 -23.91
C PHE A 34 8.46 -14.60 -22.81
N GLY A 35 9.79 -14.80 -22.74
CA GLY A 35 10.44 -15.50 -21.64
C GLY A 35 10.21 -14.81 -20.29
N ALA A 36 10.42 -13.50 -20.21
CA ALA A 36 10.19 -12.72 -18.98
C ALA A 36 8.72 -12.73 -18.55
N ALA A 37 7.79 -12.57 -19.51
CA ALA A 37 6.35 -12.65 -19.26
C ALA A 37 5.90 -14.04 -18.80
N LEU A 38 6.55 -15.10 -19.31
CA LEU A 38 6.32 -16.49 -18.91
C LEU A 38 6.85 -16.76 -17.51
N VAL A 39 8.11 -16.39 -17.23
CA VAL A 39 8.72 -16.55 -15.90
C VAL A 39 7.91 -15.82 -14.84
N LEU A 40 7.53 -14.56 -15.10
CA LEU A 40 6.68 -13.80 -14.19
C LEU A 40 5.37 -14.52 -13.88
N ARG A 41 4.71 -15.07 -14.91
CA ARG A 41 3.45 -15.82 -14.76
C ARG A 41 3.62 -17.12 -13.97
N ILE A 42 4.69 -17.88 -14.22
CA ILE A 42 4.99 -19.12 -13.49
C ILE A 42 5.26 -18.79 -12.01
N VAL A 43 6.09 -17.80 -11.73
CA VAL A 43 6.38 -17.35 -10.36
C VAL A 43 5.10 -16.91 -9.66
N LEU A 44 4.27 -16.10 -10.31
CA LEU A 44 2.98 -15.68 -9.77
C LEU A 44 2.03 -16.86 -9.52
N ALA A 45 1.93 -17.81 -10.45
CA ALA A 45 1.05 -18.96 -10.35
C ALA A 45 1.42 -19.89 -9.17
N VAL A 46 2.72 -20.00 -8.85
CA VAL A 46 3.21 -20.81 -7.72
C VAL A 46 3.06 -20.07 -6.39
N LEU A 47 3.36 -18.76 -6.35
CA LEU A 47 3.32 -17.97 -5.12
C LEU A 47 1.90 -17.61 -4.67
N MET A 48 0.94 -17.60 -5.60
CA MET A 48 -0.44 -17.20 -5.33
C MET A 48 -1.36 -18.42 -5.47
N PRO A 49 -2.05 -18.86 -4.41
CA PRO A 49 -2.88 -20.07 -4.46
C PRO A 49 -4.05 -19.91 -5.44
N GLY A 50 -4.60 -18.71 -5.61
CA GLY A 50 -5.80 -18.46 -6.42
C GLY A 50 -7.05 -18.26 -5.57
N HIS A 51 -8.18 -18.03 -6.23
CA HIS A 51 -9.48 -17.99 -5.58
C HIS A 51 -9.87 -19.41 -5.17
N GLU A 52 -10.06 -19.63 -3.87
CA GLU A 52 -10.17 -20.96 -3.27
C GLU A 52 -11.25 -21.84 -3.92
N THR A 53 -12.46 -21.29 -4.10
CA THR A 53 -13.58 -22.02 -4.72
C THR A 53 -13.28 -22.42 -6.16
N ASP A 54 -12.72 -21.51 -6.94
CA ASP A 54 -12.48 -21.74 -8.37
C ASP A 54 -11.38 -22.80 -8.55
N MET A 55 -10.29 -22.69 -7.78
CA MET A 55 -9.17 -23.63 -7.84
C MET A 55 -9.57 -25.02 -7.35
N THR A 56 -10.41 -25.11 -6.32
CA THR A 56 -10.94 -26.37 -5.82
C THR A 56 -11.86 -27.03 -6.85
N CYS A 57 -12.77 -26.27 -7.45
CA CYS A 57 -13.64 -26.74 -8.54
C CYS A 57 -12.83 -27.24 -9.75
N PHE A 58 -11.87 -26.46 -10.25
CA PHE A 58 -11.05 -26.90 -11.38
C PHE A 58 -10.21 -28.13 -11.06
N GLY A 59 -9.67 -28.23 -9.84
CA GLY A 59 -8.93 -29.39 -9.35
C GLY A 59 -9.81 -30.64 -9.30
N SER A 60 -11.00 -30.55 -8.72
CA SER A 60 -11.93 -31.68 -8.60
C SER A 60 -12.46 -32.10 -9.97
N TRP A 61 -12.80 -31.16 -10.84
CA TRP A 61 -13.25 -31.45 -12.20
C TRP A 61 -12.16 -32.10 -13.04
N ALA A 62 -10.90 -31.67 -12.92
CA ALA A 62 -9.77 -32.28 -13.62
C ALA A 62 -9.55 -33.74 -13.19
N ALA A 63 -9.62 -34.03 -11.88
CA ALA A 63 -9.54 -35.41 -11.38
C ALA A 63 -10.72 -36.24 -11.89
N ARG A 64 -11.95 -35.73 -11.75
CA ARG A 64 -13.19 -36.44 -12.11
C ARG A 64 -13.26 -36.81 -13.59
N ILE A 65 -12.98 -35.87 -14.50
CA ILE A 65 -13.01 -36.18 -15.94
C ILE A 65 -11.98 -37.25 -16.33
N PHE A 66 -10.86 -37.31 -15.60
CA PHE A 66 -9.82 -38.30 -15.85
C PHE A 66 -10.17 -39.67 -15.27
N GLU A 67 -10.74 -39.73 -14.07
CA GLU A 67 -11.06 -40.97 -13.34
C GLU A 67 -12.35 -41.63 -13.83
N GLU A 68 -13.41 -40.84 -14.06
CA GLU A 68 -14.74 -41.35 -14.39
C GLU A 68 -15.09 -41.24 -15.88
N GLY A 69 -14.35 -40.41 -16.63
CA GLY A 69 -14.58 -40.15 -18.05
C GLY A 69 -15.79 -39.25 -18.34
N PRO A 70 -16.01 -38.89 -19.62
CA PRO A 70 -17.03 -37.92 -20.02
C PRO A 70 -18.47 -38.30 -19.66
N ALA A 71 -18.82 -39.59 -19.74
CA ALA A 71 -20.20 -40.06 -19.59
C ALA A 71 -20.75 -39.88 -18.16
N ALA A 72 -19.89 -39.94 -17.15
CA ALA A 72 -20.25 -39.82 -15.73
C ALA A 72 -19.93 -38.43 -15.14
N PHE A 73 -19.32 -37.53 -15.92
CA PHE A 73 -18.82 -36.26 -15.41
C PHE A 73 -19.92 -35.36 -14.80
N TYR A 74 -21.03 -35.18 -15.52
CA TYR A 74 -22.16 -34.30 -15.13
C TYR A 74 -23.20 -35.00 -14.28
N SER A 75 -22.78 -35.82 -13.31
CA SER A 75 -23.72 -36.46 -12.40
C SER A 75 -24.33 -35.46 -11.40
N PRO A 76 -25.58 -35.67 -10.91
CA PRO A 76 -26.29 -34.68 -10.10
C PRO A 76 -25.68 -34.40 -8.72
N ASP A 77 -24.82 -35.28 -8.23
CA ASP A 77 -24.18 -35.21 -6.91
C ASP A 77 -22.96 -34.27 -6.84
N HIS A 78 -22.53 -33.70 -7.98
CA HIS A 78 -21.37 -32.81 -8.05
C HIS A 78 -21.69 -31.49 -8.75
N PHE A 79 -21.25 -30.38 -8.16
CA PHE A 79 -21.41 -29.05 -8.75
C PHE A 79 -20.52 -28.90 -9.99
N THR A 80 -21.13 -28.52 -11.12
CA THR A 80 -20.45 -28.18 -12.38
C THR A 80 -21.18 -27.02 -13.05
N ASP A 81 -20.45 -26.03 -13.55
CA ASP A 81 -21.03 -24.87 -14.26
C ASP A 81 -20.29 -24.52 -15.56
N TYR A 82 -19.42 -25.43 -16.05
CA TYR A 82 -18.71 -25.29 -17.32
C TYR A 82 -19.19 -26.29 -18.38
N PRO A 83 -19.25 -25.88 -19.67
CA PRO A 83 -19.62 -26.79 -20.74
C PRO A 83 -18.50 -27.75 -21.15
N PRO A 84 -18.83 -28.80 -21.94
CA PRO A 84 -17.92 -29.90 -22.26
C PRO A 84 -16.56 -29.49 -22.85
N GLY A 85 -16.51 -28.40 -23.61
CA GLY A 85 -15.27 -27.94 -24.24
C GLY A 85 -14.19 -27.57 -23.23
N TYR A 86 -14.57 -26.92 -22.12
CA TYR A 86 -13.61 -26.59 -21.07
C TYR A 86 -13.24 -27.84 -20.24
N ILE A 87 -14.19 -28.75 -20.04
CA ILE A 87 -13.92 -30.02 -19.34
C ILE A 87 -12.89 -30.87 -20.10
N TYR A 88 -12.94 -30.88 -21.43
CA TYR A 88 -11.89 -31.48 -22.26
C TYR A 88 -10.50 -30.86 -22.08
N LEU A 89 -10.41 -29.56 -21.74
CA LEU A 89 -9.12 -28.93 -21.43
C LEU A 89 -8.56 -29.37 -20.06
N LEU A 90 -9.43 -29.73 -19.13
CA LEU A 90 -9.04 -30.24 -17.81
C LEU A 90 -8.65 -31.72 -17.83
N TRP A 91 -9.09 -32.49 -18.82
CA TRP A 91 -8.73 -33.91 -18.94
C TRP A 91 -7.21 -34.17 -18.99
N PRO A 92 -6.41 -33.52 -19.86
CA PRO A 92 -4.96 -33.69 -19.81
C PRO A 92 -4.34 -33.19 -18.50
N VAL A 93 -4.95 -32.20 -17.84
CA VAL A 93 -4.49 -31.73 -16.53
C VAL A 93 -4.66 -32.82 -15.48
N GLY A 94 -5.83 -33.47 -15.41
CA GLY A 94 -6.06 -34.62 -14.53
C GLY A 94 -5.12 -35.79 -14.82
N ALA A 95 -4.90 -36.09 -16.10
CA ALA A 95 -3.98 -37.16 -16.52
C ALA A 95 -2.54 -36.90 -16.06
N ILE A 96 -2.04 -35.67 -16.24
CA ILE A 96 -0.69 -35.29 -15.81
C ILE A 96 -0.58 -35.25 -14.29
N SER A 97 -1.60 -34.74 -13.59
CA SER A 97 -1.66 -34.74 -12.12
C SER A 97 -1.56 -36.16 -11.55
N SER A 98 -2.31 -37.10 -12.13
CA SER A 98 -2.29 -38.52 -11.73
C SER A 98 -0.95 -39.18 -12.06
N LEU A 99 -0.42 -38.96 -13.27
CA LEU A 99 0.87 -39.50 -13.71
C LEU A 99 2.03 -39.06 -12.81
N LEU A 100 2.06 -37.79 -12.41
CA LEU A 100 3.10 -37.21 -11.56
C LEU A 100 2.81 -37.36 -10.06
N LYS A 101 1.67 -37.98 -9.68
CA LYS A 101 1.22 -38.14 -8.29
C LYS A 101 1.21 -36.82 -7.51
N LEU A 102 0.75 -35.75 -8.14
CA LEU A 102 0.74 -34.42 -7.52
C LEU A 102 -0.29 -34.39 -6.38
N LYS A 103 0.11 -33.88 -5.21
CA LYS A 103 -0.83 -33.66 -4.10
C LYS A 103 -1.88 -32.61 -4.49
N PHE A 104 -3.14 -32.87 -4.15
CA PHE A 104 -4.25 -31.94 -4.39
C PHE A 104 -3.92 -30.55 -3.83
N LEU A 105 -4.21 -29.51 -4.62
CA LEU A 105 -3.84 -28.11 -4.40
C LEU A 105 -2.38 -27.83 -3.93
N SER A 106 -1.42 -28.71 -4.21
CA SER A 106 0.01 -28.36 -4.05
C SER A 106 0.44 -27.30 -5.06
N GLY A 107 1.55 -26.59 -4.81
CA GLY A 107 2.05 -25.55 -5.74
C GLY A 107 2.25 -26.05 -7.18
N ALA A 108 2.71 -27.30 -7.37
CA ALA A 108 2.83 -27.92 -8.68
C ALA A 108 1.46 -28.23 -9.34
N HIS A 109 0.49 -28.69 -8.55
CA HIS A 109 -0.86 -28.95 -9.03
C HIS A 109 -1.58 -27.65 -9.40
N ILE A 110 -1.47 -26.61 -8.57
CA ILE A 110 -2.02 -25.27 -8.83
C ILE A 110 -1.42 -24.66 -10.10
N LEU A 111 -0.10 -24.76 -10.26
CA LEU A 111 0.56 -24.31 -11.50
C LEU A 111 -0.06 -25.00 -12.71
N LEU A 112 -0.21 -26.33 -12.66
CA LEU A 112 -0.78 -27.12 -13.75
C LEU A 112 -2.24 -26.73 -14.07
N LEU A 113 -3.07 -26.48 -13.06
CA LEU A 113 -4.45 -25.99 -13.23
C LEU A 113 -4.49 -24.61 -13.92
N LYS A 114 -3.51 -23.75 -13.65
CA LYS A 114 -3.40 -22.40 -14.24
C LYS A 114 -2.77 -22.39 -15.64
N MET A 115 -2.13 -23.49 -16.07
CA MET A 115 -1.42 -23.56 -17.36
C MET A 115 -2.29 -23.25 -18.58
N PRO A 116 -3.53 -23.76 -18.72
CA PRO A 116 -4.35 -23.46 -19.89
C PRO A 116 -4.55 -21.95 -20.08
N SER A 117 -4.88 -21.24 -19.00
CA SER A 117 -5.10 -19.79 -19.02
C SER A 117 -3.82 -19.01 -19.29
N LEU A 118 -2.73 -19.42 -18.62
CA LEU A 118 -1.40 -18.84 -18.78
C LEU A 118 -0.94 -18.93 -20.24
N ILE A 119 -1.06 -20.11 -20.86
CA ILE A 119 -0.67 -20.34 -22.25
C ILE A 119 -1.52 -19.47 -23.19
N CYS A 120 -2.83 -19.38 -22.95
CA CYS A 120 -3.72 -18.57 -23.79
C CYS A 120 -3.38 -17.08 -23.76
N ASP A 121 -2.97 -16.53 -22.61
CA ASP A 121 -2.46 -15.16 -22.53
C ASP A 121 -1.19 -14.96 -23.38
N MET A 122 -0.26 -15.91 -23.30
CA MET A 122 0.97 -15.88 -24.09
C MET A 122 0.66 -15.95 -25.59
N VAL A 123 -0.27 -16.81 -26.00
CA VAL A 123 -0.74 -16.91 -27.38
C VAL A 123 -1.44 -15.62 -27.82
N CYS A 124 -2.28 -14.99 -26.98
CA CYS A 124 -2.89 -13.70 -27.27
C CYS A 124 -1.83 -12.63 -27.53
N GLY A 125 -0.81 -12.54 -26.67
CA GLY A 125 0.32 -11.63 -26.86
C GLY A 125 1.06 -11.89 -28.18
N TRP A 126 1.29 -13.15 -28.52
CA TRP A 126 1.94 -13.55 -29.77
C TRP A 126 1.13 -13.17 -31.01
N ILE A 127 -0.18 -13.43 -31.00
CA ILE A 127 -1.09 -13.06 -32.08
C ILE A 127 -1.14 -11.53 -32.21
N LEU A 128 -1.22 -10.80 -31.09
CA LEU A 128 -1.24 -9.33 -31.07
C LEU A 128 0.03 -8.75 -31.70
N TRP A 129 1.20 -9.32 -31.39
CA TRP A 129 2.47 -8.91 -32.00
C TRP A 129 2.50 -9.24 -33.50
N LYS A 130 2.20 -10.49 -33.86
CA LYS A 130 2.31 -11.02 -35.23
C LYS A 130 1.33 -10.37 -36.19
N GLU A 131 0.12 -10.07 -35.76
CA GLU A 131 -0.87 -9.35 -36.57
C GLU A 131 -0.67 -7.84 -36.48
N GLY A 132 -0.25 -7.31 -35.33
CA GLY A 132 -0.04 -5.88 -35.12
C GLY A 132 1.07 -5.29 -35.99
N GLN A 133 2.15 -6.04 -36.26
CA GLN A 133 3.24 -5.59 -37.14
C GLN A 133 2.81 -5.34 -38.60
N LYS A 134 1.59 -5.73 -38.98
CA LYS A 134 1.02 -5.40 -40.30
C LYS A 134 0.50 -3.97 -40.37
N TYR A 135 0.21 -3.35 -39.22
CA TYR A 135 -0.41 -2.03 -39.11
C TYR A 135 0.53 -0.99 -38.49
N VAL A 136 1.49 -1.42 -37.67
CA VAL A 136 2.50 -0.56 -37.04
C VAL A 136 3.89 -1.16 -37.16
N THR A 137 4.93 -0.33 -36.95
CA THR A 137 6.32 -0.81 -36.91
C THR A 137 6.50 -1.96 -35.92
N LYS A 138 7.41 -2.91 -36.19
CA LYS A 138 7.71 -4.06 -35.31
C LYS A 138 7.94 -3.66 -33.85
N SER A 139 8.69 -2.57 -33.61
CA SER A 139 8.95 -2.07 -32.25
C SER A 139 7.70 -1.60 -31.52
N ARG A 140 6.81 -0.90 -32.24
CA ARG A 140 5.54 -0.44 -31.69
C ARG A 140 4.56 -1.58 -31.45
N ALA A 141 4.49 -2.56 -32.36
CA ALA A 141 3.68 -3.76 -32.16
C ALA A 141 4.14 -4.50 -30.89
N LEU A 142 5.46 -4.67 -30.72
CA LEU A 142 6.02 -5.33 -29.55
C LEU A 142 5.79 -4.55 -28.25
N LEU A 143 5.91 -3.21 -28.29
CA LEU A 143 5.58 -2.34 -27.16
C LEU A 143 4.13 -2.52 -26.70
N LEU A 144 3.21 -2.54 -27.66
CA LEU A 144 1.79 -2.73 -27.37
C LEU A 144 1.50 -4.16 -26.90
N THR A 145 2.18 -5.17 -27.44
CA THR A 145 2.15 -6.53 -26.86
C THR A 145 2.61 -6.56 -25.41
N CYS A 146 3.64 -5.80 -25.05
CA CYS A 146 4.07 -5.71 -23.66
C CYS A 146 2.98 -5.08 -22.77
N THR A 147 2.25 -4.08 -23.28
CA THR A 147 1.15 -3.47 -22.50
C THR A 147 0.07 -4.48 -22.16
N TYR A 148 -0.14 -5.51 -22.99
CA TYR A 148 -1.03 -6.64 -22.70
C TYR A 148 -0.39 -7.68 -21.78
N LEU A 149 0.81 -8.17 -22.11
CA LEU A 149 1.48 -9.25 -21.38
C LEU A 149 1.78 -8.89 -19.92
N PHE A 150 2.05 -7.62 -19.62
CA PHE A 150 2.33 -7.18 -18.25
C PHE A 150 1.20 -6.36 -17.63
N ASN A 151 0.01 -6.38 -18.25
CA ASN A 151 -1.13 -5.69 -17.69
C ASN A 151 -1.54 -6.33 -16.36
N PRO A 152 -1.68 -5.54 -15.27
CA PRO A 152 -2.13 -6.02 -13.97
C PRO A 152 -3.41 -6.85 -14.00
N VAL A 153 -4.44 -6.45 -14.78
CA VAL A 153 -5.72 -7.20 -14.81
C VAL A 153 -5.59 -8.55 -15.53
N ILE A 154 -4.70 -8.61 -16.53
CA ILE A 154 -4.41 -9.84 -17.29
C ILE A 154 -3.73 -10.85 -16.37
N LEU A 155 -2.67 -10.40 -15.67
CA LEU A 155 -1.98 -11.22 -14.66
C LEU A 155 -2.90 -11.61 -13.49
N LEU A 156 -3.73 -10.67 -13.03
CA LEU A 156 -4.63 -10.86 -11.92
C LEU A 156 -5.63 -11.98 -12.21
N ASN A 157 -6.30 -11.95 -13.36
CA ASN A 157 -7.31 -12.95 -13.68
C ASN A 157 -6.69 -14.34 -13.97
N SER A 158 -5.65 -14.42 -14.81
CA SER A 158 -5.17 -15.72 -15.27
C SER A 158 -4.34 -16.47 -14.23
N VAL A 159 -3.30 -15.84 -13.65
CA VAL A 159 -2.33 -16.55 -12.79
C VAL A 159 -2.47 -16.23 -11.31
N ILE A 160 -2.94 -15.04 -10.93
CA ILE A 160 -3.12 -14.70 -9.51
C ILE A 160 -4.43 -15.28 -9.01
N TRP A 161 -5.55 -15.03 -9.69
CA TRP A 161 -6.88 -15.56 -9.37
C TRP A 161 -7.00 -17.02 -9.79
N GLY A 162 -6.48 -17.38 -10.97
CA GLY A 162 -6.59 -18.73 -11.53
C GLY A 162 -7.80 -18.95 -12.44
N GLN A 163 -8.39 -17.89 -12.97
CA GLN A 163 -9.54 -17.95 -13.88
C GLN A 163 -9.16 -18.24 -15.33
N VAL A 164 -10.15 -18.57 -16.14
CA VAL A 164 -9.97 -19.09 -17.52
C VAL A 164 -10.52 -18.19 -18.62
N ASP A 165 -10.76 -16.92 -18.29
CA ASP A 165 -11.26 -15.93 -19.25
C ASP A 165 -10.30 -15.70 -20.42
N SER A 166 -9.01 -15.97 -20.24
CA SER A 166 -8.01 -15.90 -21.31
C SER A 166 -8.21 -16.93 -22.43
N VAL A 167 -8.69 -18.15 -22.09
CA VAL A 167 -8.99 -19.20 -23.08
C VAL A 167 -10.09 -18.73 -24.02
N PHE A 168 -11.19 -18.26 -23.42
CA PHE A 168 -12.33 -17.70 -24.13
C PHE A 168 -11.93 -16.47 -24.97
N THR A 169 -11.15 -15.56 -24.38
CA THR A 169 -10.70 -14.32 -25.04
C THR A 169 -9.82 -14.60 -26.24
N MET A 170 -8.95 -15.61 -26.17
CA MET A 170 -8.13 -16.04 -27.30
C MET A 170 -9.00 -16.48 -28.49
N LEU A 171 -10.02 -17.31 -28.24
CA LEU A 171 -10.94 -17.80 -29.28
C LEU A 171 -11.72 -16.64 -29.91
N LEU A 172 -12.25 -15.72 -29.09
CA LEU A 172 -12.91 -14.51 -29.57
C LEU A 172 -11.98 -13.67 -30.46
N PHE A 173 -10.71 -13.54 -30.08
CA PHE A 173 -9.76 -12.78 -30.86
C PHE A 173 -9.46 -13.44 -32.21
N VAL A 174 -9.41 -14.77 -32.27
CA VAL A 174 -9.31 -15.51 -33.53
C VAL A 174 -10.55 -15.31 -34.41
N VAL A 175 -11.75 -15.31 -33.83
CA VAL A 175 -12.99 -14.97 -34.56
C VAL A 175 -12.92 -13.56 -35.14
N CYS A 176 -12.53 -12.57 -34.33
CA CYS A 176 -12.34 -11.19 -34.75
C CYS A 176 -11.38 -11.09 -35.97
N LEU A 177 -10.23 -11.74 -35.89
CA LEU A 177 -9.25 -11.78 -36.98
C LEU A 177 -9.75 -12.52 -38.22
N ALA A 178 -10.53 -13.59 -38.04
CA ALA A 178 -11.13 -14.32 -39.14
C ALA A 178 -12.15 -13.46 -39.90
N LEU A 179 -12.96 -12.69 -39.18
CA LEU A 179 -13.90 -11.73 -39.77
C LEU A 179 -13.17 -10.62 -40.53
N MET A 180 -12.14 -10.00 -39.92
CA MET A 180 -11.30 -9.01 -40.61
C MET A 180 -10.66 -9.54 -41.89
N LYS A 181 -10.27 -10.82 -41.89
CA LYS A 181 -9.65 -11.51 -43.04
C LYS A 181 -10.68 -12.14 -43.99
N LYS A 182 -11.98 -11.92 -43.78
CA LYS A 182 -13.07 -12.45 -44.63
C LYS A 182 -13.09 -13.99 -44.69
N LYS A 183 -12.62 -14.66 -43.64
CA LYS A 183 -12.57 -16.13 -43.51
C LYS A 183 -13.70 -16.66 -42.65
N LEU A 184 -14.93 -16.57 -43.15
CA LEU A 184 -16.15 -16.89 -42.39
C LEU A 184 -16.18 -18.30 -41.78
N PHE A 185 -15.74 -19.34 -42.50
CA PHE A 185 -15.71 -20.69 -41.92
C PHE A 185 -14.85 -20.77 -40.65
N ARG A 186 -13.70 -20.07 -40.63
CA ARG A 186 -12.86 -20.02 -39.42
C ARG A 186 -13.56 -19.26 -38.31
N ALA A 187 -14.27 -18.18 -38.63
CA ALA A 187 -15.07 -17.46 -37.66
C ALA A 187 -16.15 -18.39 -37.05
N TYR A 188 -16.90 -19.14 -37.87
CA TYR A 188 -17.89 -20.11 -37.37
C TYR A 188 -17.27 -21.17 -36.48
N LEU A 189 -16.17 -21.80 -36.93
CA LEU A 189 -15.50 -22.87 -36.19
C LEU A 189 -15.05 -22.41 -34.80
N PHE A 190 -14.29 -21.31 -34.72
CA PHE A 190 -13.80 -20.81 -33.44
C PHE A 190 -14.90 -20.18 -32.59
N PHE A 191 -15.98 -19.68 -33.19
CA PHE A 191 -17.17 -19.25 -32.46
C PHE A 191 -17.89 -20.42 -31.80
N GLY A 192 -18.06 -21.54 -32.53
CA GLY A 192 -18.63 -22.78 -31.99
C GLY A 192 -17.79 -23.36 -30.86
N ILE A 193 -16.46 -23.44 -31.03
CA ILE A 193 -15.53 -23.85 -29.96
C ILE A 193 -15.63 -22.89 -28.76
N GLY A 194 -15.73 -21.57 -29.01
CA GLY A 194 -15.91 -20.58 -27.96
C GLY A 194 -17.16 -20.81 -27.11
N ILE A 195 -18.29 -21.19 -27.73
CA ILE A 195 -19.52 -21.57 -27.01
C ILE A 195 -19.29 -22.80 -26.13
N LEU A 196 -18.58 -23.81 -26.66
CA LEU A 196 -18.24 -25.03 -25.92
C LEU A 196 -17.29 -24.77 -24.73
N ILE A 197 -16.50 -23.71 -24.76
CA ILE A 197 -15.65 -23.28 -23.63
C ILE A 197 -16.45 -22.45 -22.62
N LYS A 198 -17.15 -21.41 -23.10
CA LYS A 198 -17.96 -20.52 -22.27
C LYS A 198 -19.18 -20.00 -23.05
N PRO A 199 -20.41 -20.12 -22.50
CA PRO A 199 -21.62 -19.59 -23.14
C PRO A 199 -21.58 -18.07 -23.38
N GLN A 200 -20.71 -17.34 -22.67
CA GLN A 200 -20.46 -15.91 -22.87
C GLN A 200 -20.08 -15.54 -24.32
N MET A 201 -19.62 -16.50 -25.13
CA MET A 201 -19.40 -16.29 -26.57
C MET A 201 -20.65 -15.81 -27.31
N LEU A 202 -21.85 -16.15 -26.80
CA LEU A 202 -23.12 -15.74 -27.38
C LEU A 202 -23.34 -14.21 -27.36
N ILE A 203 -22.68 -13.47 -26.47
CA ILE A 203 -22.70 -11.98 -26.44
C ILE A 203 -22.20 -11.41 -27.78
N PHE A 204 -21.34 -12.16 -28.48
CA PHE A 204 -20.70 -11.74 -29.72
C PHE A 204 -21.43 -12.23 -30.98
N THR A 205 -22.59 -12.89 -30.82
CA THR A 205 -23.44 -13.32 -31.95
C THR A 205 -23.75 -12.17 -32.93
N PRO A 206 -24.09 -10.94 -32.47
CA PRO A 206 -24.32 -9.81 -33.39
C PRO A 206 -23.08 -9.42 -34.20
N VAL A 207 -21.88 -9.64 -33.68
CA VAL A 207 -20.61 -9.39 -34.38
C VAL A 207 -20.39 -10.43 -35.47
N LEU A 208 -20.71 -11.70 -35.19
CA LEU A 208 -20.67 -12.76 -36.19
C LEU A 208 -21.68 -12.48 -37.31
N ILE A 209 -22.92 -12.15 -36.96
CA ILE A 209 -23.97 -11.79 -37.92
C ILE A 209 -23.53 -10.60 -38.78
N ALA A 210 -22.93 -9.55 -38.17
CA ALA A 210 -22.36 -8.44 -38.91
C ALA A 210 -21.35 -8.91 -39.98
N GLY A 211 -20.45 -9.84 -39.64
CA GLY A 211 -19.52 -10.43 -40.60
C GLY A 211 -20.19 -11.22 -41.74
N ILE A 212 -21.27 -11.96 -41.42
CA ILE A 212 -22.08 -12.67 -42.43
C ILE A 212 -22.74 -11.67 -43.38
N LEU A 213 -23.36 -10.61 -42.84
CA LEU A 213 -24.01 -9.57 -43.63
C LEU A 213 -23.03 -8.88 -44.58
N ASP A 214 -21.84 -8.51 -44.08
CA ASP A 214 -20.81 -7.84 -44.89
C ASP A 214 -20.36 -8.68 -46.09
N GLU A 215 -20.13 -9.97 -45.89
CA GLU A 215 -19.51 -10.84 -46.91
C GLU A 215 -20.53 -11.56 -47.80
N VAL A 216 -21.72 -11.89 -47.28
CA VAL A 216 -22.77 -12.61 -48.04
C VAL A 216 -23.75 -11.66 -48.69
N PHE A 217 -24.15 -10.58 -48.02
CA PHE A 217 -25.27 -9.74 -48.45
C PHE A 217 -24.86 -8.40 -49.04
N TYR A 218 -23.87 -7.69 -48.46
CA TYR A 218 -23.57 -6.30 -48.84
C TYR A 218 -22.57 -6.13 -49.99
N LYS A 219 -21.73 -7.13 -50.29
CA LYS A 219 -20.76 -7.04 -51.41
C LYS A 219 -21.32 -7.53 -52.72
N GLU A 220 -21.54 -8.83 -52.82
CA GLU A 220 -21.99 -9.51 -54.02
C GLU A 220 -22.79 -10.75 -53.61
N PHE A 221 -24.10 -10.56 -53.49
CA PHE A 221 -25.01 -11.62 -53.10
C PHE A 221 -25.09 -12.70 -54.20
N THR A 222 -24.88 -13.95 -53.81
CA THR A 222 -25.14 -15.11 -54.68
C THR A 222 -25.73 -16.24 -53.84
N VAL A 223 -26.69 -16.97 -54.39
CA VAL A 223 -27.31 -18.14 -53.72
C VAL A 223 -26.25 -19.18 -53.36
N LYS A 224 -25.21 -19.34 -54.21
CA LYS A 224 -24.06 -20.22 -53.94
C LYS A 224 -23.27 -19.80 -52.70
N LYS A 225 -22.98 -18.50 -52.50
CA LYS A 225 -22.33 -18.01 -51.28
C LYS A 225 -23.23 -18.21 -50.05
N LEU A 226 -24.53 -17.98 -50.18
CA LEU A 226 -25.50 -18.19 -49.09
C LEU A 226 -25.54 -19.67 -48.66
N LEU A 227 -25.78 -20.59 -49.60
CA LEU A 227 -25.82 -22.04 -49.33
C LEU A 227 -24.50 -22.57 -48.76
N LYS A 228 -23.35 -22.09 -49.27
CA LYS A 228 -22.04 -22.44 -48.74
C LYS A 228 -21.88 -22.03 -47.28
N ASN A 229 -22.27 -20.80 -46.93
CA ASN A 229 -22.18 -20.30 -45.56
C ASN A 229 -23.16 -21.02 -44.62
N PHE A 230 -24.36 -21.33 -45.11
CA PHE A 230 -25.34 -22.11 -44.37
C PHE A 230 -24.81 -23.52 -44.07
N ALA A 231 -24.31 -24.25 -45.09
CA ALA A 231 -23.72 -25.57 -44.92
C ALA A 231 -22.52 -25.54 -43.95
N GLN A 232 -21.68 -24.51 -44.03
CA GLN A 232 -20.57 -24.29 -43.11
C GLN A 232 -21.05 -24.09 -41.66
N GLY A 233 -22.08 -23.27 -41.44
CA GLY A 233 -22.68 -23.09 -40.11
C GLY A 233 -23.26 -24.39 -39.54
N ILE A 234 -24.04 -25.12 -40.34
CA ILE A 234 -24.60 -26.43 -39.96
C ILE A 234 -23.49 -27.43 -39.64
N SER A 235 -22.39 -27.45 -40.41
CA SER A 235 -21.27 -28.36 -40.14
C SER A 235 -20.60 -28.10 -38.79
N VAL A 236 -20.49 -26.82 -38.38
CA VAL A 236 -19.94 -26.46 -37.05
C VAL A 236 -20.91 -26.88 -35.94
N LEU A 237 -22.22 -26.64 -36.12
CA LEU A 237 -23.23 -27.08 -35.16
C LEU A 237 -23.23 -28.61 -35.00
N ALA A 238 -23.17 -29.36 -36.10
CA ALA A 238 -23.04 -30.82 -36.07
C ALA A 238 -21.76 -31.26 -35.35
N GLY A 239 -20.63 -30.57 -35.57
CA GLY A 239 -19.39 -30.81 -34.84
C GLY A 239 -19.52 -30.53 -33.34
N MET A 240 -20.20 -29.46 -32.94
CA MET A 240 -20.47 -29.18 -31.52
C MET A 240 -21.29 -30.28 -30.87
N VAL A 241 -22.34 -30.76 -31.54
CA VAL A 241 -23.15 -31.89 -31.07
C VAL A 241 -22.27 -33.14 -30.91
N LEU A 242 -21.42 -33.44 -31.89
CA LEU A 242 -20.52 -34.61 -31.86
C LEU A 242 -19.53 -34.55 -30.68
N VAL A 243 -18.95 -33.39 -30.39
CA VAL A 243 -18.08 -33.18 -29.22
C VAL A 243 -18.84 -33.39 -27.91
N CYS A 244 -20.14 -33.10 -27.90
CA CYS A 244 -21.00 -33.26 -26.74
C CYS A 244 -21.48 -34.70 -26.55
N VAL A 245 -21.57 -35.54 -27.60
CA VAL A 245 -22.12 -36.91 -27.51
C VAL A 245 -21.55 -37.74 -26.34
N PRO A 246 -20.23 -37.76 -26.05
CA PRO A 246 -19.67 -38.57 -24.96
C PRO A 246 -20.17 -38.21 -23.55
N PHE A 247 -20.71 -37.01 -23.36
CA PHE A 247 -21.24 -36.53 -22.08
C PHE A 247 -22.76 -36.73 -21.92
N GLY A 248 -23.46 -37.20 -22.96
CA GLY A 248 -24.92 -37.33 -22.99
C GLY A 248 -25.65 -36.03 -23.36
N LEU A 249 -26.35 -36.03 -24.49
CA LEU A 249 -26.96 -34.82 -25.05
C LEU A 249 -28.04 -34.20 -24.14
N SER A 250 -28.86 -35.01 -23.47
CA SER A 250 -29.88 -34.52 -22.53
C SER A 250 -29.25 -33.79 -21.35
N THR A 251 -28.20 -34.38 -20.77
CA THR A 251 -27.45 -33.81 -19.64
C THR A 251 -26.81 -32.47 -20.00
N ILE A 252 -26.25 -32.37 -21.21
CA ILE A 252 -25.61 -31.14 -21.67
C ILE A 252 -26.62 -30.04 -21.93
N ILE A 253 -27.79 -30.35 -22.49
CA ILE A 253 -28.86 -29.36 -22.67
C ILE A 253 -29.28 -28.78 -21.32
N ALA A 254 -29.45 -29.64 -20.30
CA ALA A 254 -29.69 -29.20 -18.93
C ALA A 254 -28.55 -28.33 -18.40
N GLN A 255 -27.30 -28.77 -18.56
CA GLN A 255 -26.11 -28.03 -18.13
C GLN A 255 -26.04 -26.62 -18.72
N TYR A 256 -26.28 -26.44 -20.02
CA TYR A 256 -26.30 -25.12 -20.63
C TYR A 256 -27.46 -24.26 -20.11
N SER A 257 -28.64 -24.85 -19.90
CA SER A 257 -29.79 -24.15 -19.30
C SER A 257 -29.47 -23.66 -17.89
N ASP A 258 -28.89 -24.52 -17.06
CA ASP A 258 -28.56 -24.23 -15.67
C ASP A 258 -27.41 -23.21 -15.57
N THR A 259 -26.38 -23.36 -16.41
CA THR A 259 -25.26 -22.40 -16.49
C THR A 259 -25.73 -21.01 -16.90
N LEU A 260 -26.62 -20.91 -17.91
CA LEU A 260 -27.21 -19.62 -18.31
C LEU A 260 -28.18 -19.08 -17.26
N GLY A 261 -28.84 -19.96 -16.50
CA GLY A 261 -29.78 -19.66 -15.42
C GLY A 261 -29.12 -19.21 -14.11
N SER A 262 -27.85 -19.58 -13.91
CA SER A 262 -27.09 -19.38 -12.68
C SER A 262 -26.92 -17.91 -12.32
N TYR A 263 -26.76 -17.66 -11.01
CA TYR A 263 -26.59 -16.33 -10.42
C TYR A 263 -27.66 -15.32 -10.87
N PRO A 264 -28.94 -15.51 -10.52
CA PRO A 264 -30.06 -14.66 -10.95
C PRO A 264 -30.10 -13.29 -10.27
N TYR A 265 -28.97 -12.59 -10.22
CA TYR A 265 -28.78 -11.30 -9.57
C TYR A 265 -28.53 -10.19 -10.59
N ALA A 266 -28.76 -8.95 -10.16
CA ALA A 266 -28.44 -7.76 -10.93
C ALA A 266 -26.94 -7.66 -11.25
N SER A 267 -26.11 -7.95 -10.26
CA SER A 267 -24.67 -8.05 -10.41
C SER A 267 -24.13 -8.96 -9.31
N VAL A 268 -23.10 -9.74 -9.63
CA VAL A 268 -22.36 -10.55 -8.67
C VAL A 268 -20.96 -9.99 -8.60
N ASN A 269 -20.74 -9.06 -7.68
CA ASN A 269 -19.45 -8.40 -7.46
C ASN A 269 -18.92 -7.62 -8.68
N ALA A 270 -19.66 -7.51 -9.78
CA ALA A 270 -19.26 -6.66 -10.90
C ALA A 270 -19.60 -5.19 -10.59
N TYR A 271 -18.58 -4.36 -10.37
CA TYR A 271 -18.74 -2.93 -10.09
C TYR A 271 -19.18 -2.18 -11.36
N ASN A 272 -20.47 -2.28 -11.64
CA ASN A 272 -21.16 -1.77 -12.82
C ASN A 272 -22.30 -0.81 -12.40
N PHE A 273 -23.21 -0.53 -13.34
CA PHE A 273 -24.33 0.38 -13.11
C PHE A 273 -25.22 -0.05 -11.94
N TYR A 274 -25.47 -1.34 -11.74
CA TYR A 274 -26.33 -1.80 -10.65
C TYR A 274 -25.64 -1.65 -9.30
N SER A 275 -24.36 -1.98 -9.20
CA SER A 275 -23.59 -1.78 -7.97
C SER A 275 -23.43 -0.30 -7.61
N MET A 276 -23.41 0.61 -8.61
CA MET A 276 -23.46 2.06 -8.39
C MET A 276 -24.71 2.49 -7.62
N LEU A 277 -25.83 1.79 -7.85
CA LEU A 277 -27.13 2.05 -7.22
C LEU A 277 -27.32 1.25 -5.91
N GLY A 278 -26.28 0.60 -5.40
CA GLY A 278 -26.38 -0.28 -4.23
C GLY A 278 -27.10 -1.60 -4.50
N LEU A 279 -27.31 -1.97 -5.78
CA LEU A 279 -28.04 -3.17 -6.19
C LEU A 279 -27.11 -4.36 -6.50
N ASN A 280 -25.89 -4.38 -5.97
CA ASN A 280 -25.03 -5.56 -6.05
C ASN A 280 -25.66 -6.69 -5.23
N TRP A 281 -25.67 -7.92 -5.75
CA TRP A 281 -26.42 -9.08 -5.21
C TRP A 281 -27.94 -8.90 -5.10
N ALA A 282 -28.53 -7.81 -5.60
CA ALA A 282 -29.98 -7.69 -5.66
C ALA A 282 -30.57 -8.72 -6.61
N ASP A 283 -31.69 -9.35 -6.24
CA ASP A 283 -32.38 -10.31 -7.10
C ASP A 283 -32.78 -9.63 -8.43
N GLN A 284 -32.60 -10.32 -9.56
CA GLN A 284 -32.91 -9.77 -10.88
C GLN A 284 -34.41 -9.42 -11.08
N ASN A 285 -35.30 -9.90 -10.21
CA ASN A 285 -36.72 -9.56 -10.21
C ASN A 285 -37.01 -8.25 -9.44
N THR A 286 -36.03 -7.69 -8.74
CA THR A 286 -36.11 -6.34 -8.15
C THR A 286 -36.56 -5.33 -9.21
N LYS A 287 -37.38 -4.36 -8.82
CA LYS A 287 -37.92 -3.35 -9.75
C LYS A 287 -37.10 -2.07 -9.68
N LEU A 288 -36.62 -1.61 -10.84
CA LEU A 288 -36.05 -0.29 -11.04
C LEU A 288 -36.97 0.49 -11.98
N LEU A 289 -37.49 1.63 -11.52
CA LEU A 289 -38.49 2.42 -12.24
C LEU A 289 -39.74 1.61 -12.63
N GLY A 290 -40.20 0.72 -11.74
CA GLY A 290 -41.38 -0.13 -11.96
C GLY A 290 -41.17 -1.35 -12.86
N ILE A 291 -39.99 -1.50 -13.48
CA ILE A 291 -39.64 -2.60 -14.40
C ILE A 291 -38.58 -3.50 -13.73
N SER A 292 -38.69 -4.82 -13.86
CA SER A 292 -37.71 -5.73 -13.26
C SER A 292 -36.32 -5.60 -13.91
N LEU A 293 -35.26 -5.79 -13.12
CA LEU A 293 -33.88 -5.72 -13.63
C LEU A 293 -33.63 -6.75 -14.73
N LYS A 294 -34.28 -7.92 -14.68
CA LYS A 294 -34.27 -8.92 -15.75
C LYS A 294 -34.75 -8.33 -17.09
N VAL A 295 -35.84 -7.55 -17.08
CA VAL A 295 -36.36 -6.88 -18.29
C VAL A 295 -35.39 -5.78 -18.74
N TRP A 296 -34.80 -5.01 -17.82
CA TRP A 296 -33.73 -4.06 -18.16
C TRP A 296 -32.55 -4.75 -18.86
N GLY A 297 -32.10 -5.89 -18.34
CA GLY A 297 -31.06 -6.70 -18.99
C GLY A 297 -31.45 -7.18 -20.39
N MET A 298 -32.69 -7.61 -20.61
CA MET A 298 -33.18 -7.98 -21.94
C MET A 298 -33.18 -6.79 -22.91
N LEU A 299 -33.62 -5.62 -22.46
CA LEU A 299 -33.59 -4.39 -23.27
C LEU A 299 -32.15 -4.00 -23.64
N VAL A 300 -31.20 -4.18 -22.72
CA VAL A 300 -29.77 -3.96 -22.99
C VAL A 300 -29.27 -4.93 -24.05
N ILE A 301 -29.59 -6.22 -23.96
CA ILE A 301 -29.20 -7.22 -24.99
C ILE A 301 -29.77 -6.85 -26.36
N LEU A 302 -31.06 -6.48 -26.44
CA LEU A 302 -31.69 -6.03 -27.68
C LEU A 302 -31.02 -4.77 -28.24
N SER A 303 -30.64 -3.83 -27.35
CA SER A 303 -29.90 -2.63 -27.75
C SER A 303 -28.51 -2.96 -28.30
N ILE A 304 -27.80 -3.93 -27.70
CA ILE A 304 -26.49 -4.39 -28.20
C ILE A 304 -26.64 -4.98 -29.60
N VAL A 305 -27.64 -5.84 -29.83
CA VAL A 305 -27.92 -6.41 -31.16
C VAL A 305 -28.16 -5.29 -32.18
N PHE A 306 -29.10 -4.39 -31.87
CA PHE A 306 -29.47 -3.29 -32.76
C PHE A 306 -28.29 -2.37 -33.07
N PHE A 307 -27.61 -1.85 -32.05
CA PHE A 307 -26.51 -0.90 -32.21
C PHE A 307 -25.27 -1.57 -32.81
N CYS A 308 -24.98 -2.84 -32.51
CA CYS A 308 -23.87 -3.56 -33.15
C CYS A 308 -24.09 -3.67 -34.67
N LEU A 309 -25.29 -4.07 -35.11
CA LEU A 309 -25.62 -4.17 -36.54
C LEU A 309 -25.70 -2.79 -37.21
N PHE A 310 -26.27 -1.79 -36.53
CA PHE A 310 -26.32 -0.40 -37.00
C PHE A 310 -24.91 0.18 -37.18
N LEU A 311 -24.04 0.06 -36.17
CA LEU A 311 -22.66 0.51 -36.23
C LEU A 311 -21.88 -0.26 -37.29
N SER A 312 -22.10 -1.56 -37.40
CA SER A 312 -21.49 -2.39 -38.45
C SER A 312 -21.80 -1.83 -39.84
N LYS A 313 -23.08 -1.58 -40.12
CA LYS A 313 -23.53 -1.00 -41.40
C LYS A 313 -22.98 0.41 -41.61
N LYS A 314 -23.05 1.27 -40.58
CA LYS A 314 -22.56 2.65 -40.62
C LYS A 314 -21.04 2.74 -40.87
N TRP A 315 -20.28 1.79 -40.34
CA TRP A 315 -18.82 1.79 -40.42
C TRP A 315 -18.28 1.19 -41.73
N GLY A 316 -19.11 0.49 -42.51
CA GLY A 316 -18.67 -0.08 -43.79
C GLY A 316 -17.43 -0.98 -43.64
N GLU A 317 -16.36 -0.67 -44.37
CA GLU A 317 -15.09 -1.40 -44.37
C GLU A 317 -13.99 -0.79 -43.46
N ARG A 318 -14.36 -0.14 -42.34
CA ARG A 318 -13.35 0.30 -41.35
C ARG A 318 -12.48 -0.86 -40.88
N VAL A 319 -11.16 -0.66 -40.84
CA VAL A 319 -10.20 -1.71 -40.48
C VAL A 319 -10.36 -2.13 -39.01
N GLU A 320 -10.71 -1.19 -38.12
CA GLU A 320 -10.93 -1.44 -36.70
C GLU A 320 -12.36 -1.90 -36.35
N LYS A 321 -13.22 -2.17 -37.33
CA LYS A 321 -14.65 -2.46 -37.15
C LYS A 321 -14.91 -3.60 -36.16
N TYR A 322 -14.49 -4.82 -36.49
CA TYR A 322 -14.77 -6.00 -35.67
C TYR A 322 -14.18 -5.94 -34.25
N PRO A 323 -12.94 -5.48 -34.02
CA PRO A 323 -12.45 -5.35 -32.64
C PRO A 323 -13.24 -4.30 -31.84
N LEU A 324 -13.70 -3.20 -32.46
CA LEU A 324 -14.57 -2.24 -31.79
C LEU A 324 -15.98 -2.78 -31.53
N LEU A 325 -16.54 -3.58 -32.43
CA LEU A 325 -17.83 -4.24 -32.21
C LEU A 325 -17.75 -5.26 -31.06
N CYS A 326 -16.67 -6.04 -31.00
CA CYS A 326 -16.40 -6.93 -29.86
C CYS A 326 -16.30 -6.13 -28.54
N ALA A 327 -15.48 -5.08 -28.50
CA ALA A 327 -15.36 -4.23 -27.33
C ALA A 327 -16.70 -3.60 -26.92
N PHE A 328 -17.46 -3.09 -27.88
CA PHE A 328 -18.79 -2.52 -27.67
C PHE A 328 -19.75 -3.52 -27.03
N SER A 329 -19.85 -4.73 -27.56
CA SER A 329 -20.77 -5.74 -27.03
C SER A 329 -20.46 -6.07 -25.56
N ILE A 330 -19.20 -6.36 -25.24
CA ILE A 330 -18.85 -6.80 -23.87
C ILE A 330 -18.84 -5.67 -22.84
N ILE A 331 -18.39 -4.45 -23.21
CA ILE A 331 -18.40 -3.29 -22.31
C ILE A 331 -19.85 -2.91 -21.98
N THR A 332 -20.72 -2.88 -22.99
CA THR A 332 -22.15 -2.56 -22.79
C THR A 332 -22.83 -3.63 -21.96
N MET A 333 -22.57 -4.91 -22.25
CA MET A 333 -23.10 -6.04 -21.49
C MET A 333 -22.67 -5.95 -20.03
N PHE A 334 -21.38 -5.79 -19.76
CA PHE A 334 -20.85 -5.70 -18.40
C PHE A 334 -21.43 -4.52 -17.61
N THR A 335 -21.53 -3.36 -18.27
CA THR A 335 -21.91 -2.11 -17.58
C THR A 335 -23.40 -2.10 -17.23
N PHE A 336 -24.27 -2.59 -18.11
CA PHE A 336 -25.72 -2.37 -18.02
C PHE A 336 -26.57 -3.64 -17.99
N SER A 337 -26.04 -4.82 -18.30
CA SER A 337 -26.82 -6.07 -18.21
C SER A 337 -26.77 -6.68 -16.81
N VAL A 338 -27.77 -7.50 -16.49
CA VAL A 338 -27.80 -8.32 -15.27
C VAL A 338 -26.92 -9.57 -15.38
N ARG A 339 -26.72 -10.28 -14.26
CA ARG A 339 -25.94 -11.54 -14.15
C ARG A 339 -24.46 -11.40 -14.51
N MET A 340 -23.87 -10.25 -14.22
CA MET A 340 -22.48 -9.95 -14.52
C MET A 340 -21.57 -10.27 -13.32
N HIS A 341 -20.39 -10.81 -13.59
CA HIS A 341 -19.29 -10.95 -12.63
C HIS A 341 -18.14 -9.99 -12.96
N GLU A 342 -17.36 -9.60 -11.94
CA GLU A 342 -16.24 -8.65 -11.98
C GLU A 342 -15.23 -8.89 -13.11
N ARG A 343 -15.05 -10.15 -13.49
CA ARG A 343 -14.10 -10.60 -14.52
C ARG A 343 -14.62 -10.56 -15.96
N TYR A 344 -15.93 -10.43 -16.20
CA TYR A 344 -16.52 -10.62 -17.53
C TYR A 344 -16.09 -9.57 -18.57
N ILE A 345 -15.62 -8.41 -18.14
CA ILE A 345 -15.11 -7.35 -19.03
C ILE A 345 -13.72 -7.66 -19.63
N TYR A 346 -13.03 -8.71 -19.16
CA TYR A 346 -11.67 -9.09 -19.58
C TYR A 346 -11.42 -9.05 -21.11
N PRO A 347 -12.31 -9.57 -21.99
CA PRO A 347 -12.07 -9.57 -23.43
C PRO A 347 -11.98 -8.17 -24.06
N ALA A 348 -12.56 -7.16 -23.40
CA ALA A 348 -12.49 -5.77 -23.85
C ALA A 348 -11.05 -5.26 -23.95
N MET A 349 -10.16 -5.73 -23.05
CA MET A 349 -8.77 -5.30 -23.00
C MET A 349 -8.05 -5.62 -24.32
N LEU A 350 -8.17 -6.86 -24.77
CA LEU A 350 -7.53 -7.31 -26.00
C LEU A 350 -8.13 -6.64 -27.24
N CYS A 351 -9.46 -6.51 -27.27
CA CYS A 351 -10.18 -5.90 -28.38
C CYS A 351 -9.86 -4.40 -28.55
N LEU A 352 -9.86 -3.62 -27.47
CA LEU A 352 -9.55 -2.19 -27.50
C LEU A 352 -8.09 -1.92 -27.88
N LEU A 353 -7.16 -2.70 -27.33
CA LEU A 353 -5.75 -2.57 -27.65
C LEU A 353 -5.49 -2.90 -29.12
N PHE A 354 -6.11 -3.95 -29.65
CA PHE A 354 -5.99 -4.28 -31.06
C PHE A 354 -6.66 -3.25 -31.97
N ALA A 355 -7.84 -2.74 -31.60
CA ALA A 355 -8.47 -1.63 -32.30
C ALA A 355 -7.54 -0.40 -32.35
N TYR A 356 -6.80 -0.11 -31.29
CA TYR A 356 -5.79 0.94 -31.28
C TYR A 356 -4.60 0.62 -32.19
N ILE A 357 -4.08 -0.61 -32.17
CA ILE A 357 -2.98 -1.02 -33.05
C ILE A 357 -3.35 -0.81 -34.52
N VAL A 358 -4.56 -1.23 -34.89
CA VAL A 358 -5.05 -1.21 -36.27
C VAL A 358 -5.41 0.21 -36.74
N SER A 359 -6.01 1.04 -35.88
CA SER A 359 -6.47 2.39 -36.26
C SER A 359 -5.53 3.53 -35.90
N ASN A 360 -4.57 3.27 -35.00
CA ASN A 360 -3.69 4.27 -34.39
C ASN A 360 -4.43 5.43 -33.69
N LYS A 361 -5.69 5.25 -33.27
CA LYS A 361 -6.48 6.31 -32.63
C LYS A 361 -6.25 6.35 -31.11
N PRO A 362 -5.62 7.41 -30.55
CA PRO A 362 -5.31 7.47 -29.11
C PRO A 362 -6.53 7.42 -28.20
N ALA A 363 -7.72 7.67 -28.73
CA ALA A 363 -8.98 7.51 -28.02
C ALA A 363 -9.19 6.06 -27.54
N TYR A 364 -8.89 5.06 -28.38
CA TYR A 364 -9.09 3.64 -28.04
C TYR A 364 -8.05 3.14 -27.04
N TYR A 365 -6.80 3.63 -27.12
CA TYR A 365 -5.80 3.34 -26.09
C TYR A 365 -6.18 3.93 -24.74
N ARG A 366 -6.75 5.15 -24.71
CA ARG A 366 -7.29 5.74 -23.47
C ARG A 366 -8.43 4.90 -22.90
N SER A 367 -9.36 4.44 -23.74
CA SER A 367 -10.41 3.52 -23.29
C SER A 367 -9.82 2.23 -22.72
N TYR A 368 -8.83 1.64 -23.39
CA TYR A 368 -8.09 0.48 -22.89
C TYR A 368 -7.48 0.74 -21.50
N SER A 369 -6.79 1.87 -21.31
CA SER A 369 -6.19 2.22 -20.02
C SER A 369 -7.25 2.42 -18.93
N ILE A 370 -8.36 3.11 -19.23
CA ILE A 370 -9.46 3.35 -18.27
C ILE A 370 -10.03 2.02 -17.80
N PHE A 371 -10.47 1.16 -18.72
CA PHE A 371 -11.06 -0.12 -18.35
C PHE A 371 -10.04 -1.07 -17.72
N SER A 372 -8.77 -1.04 -18.15
CA SER A 372 -7.72 -1.85 -17.53
C SER A 372 -7.54 -1.52 -16.04
N VAL A 373 -7.54 -0.24 -15.66
CA VAL A 373 -7.43 0.17 -14.26
C VAL A 373 -8.69 -0.18 -13.48
N LEU A 374 -9.87 0.13 -14.02
CA LEU A 374 -11.14 -0.12 -13.33
C LEU A 374 -11.41 -1.61 -13.14
N SER A 375 -11.14 -2.43 -14.16
CA SER A 375 -11.25 -3.88 -14.06
C SER A 375 -10.26 -4.49 -13.09
N PHE A 376 -9.03 -3.95 -13.02
CA PHE A 376 -8.06 -4.35 -12.00
C PHE A 376 -8.57 -4.01 -10.60
N LEU A 377 -9.03 -2.77 -10.37
CA LEU A 377 -9.55 -2.35 -9.06
C LEU A 377 -10.75 -3.19 -8.62
N ASN A 378 -11.68 -3.46 -9.54
CA ASN A 378 -12.84 -4.30 -9.27
C ASN A 378 -12.40 -5.73 -8.87
N ALA A 379 -11.67 -6.43 -9.74
CA ALA A 379 -11.25 -7.80 -9.46
C ALA A 379 -10.30 -7.90 -8.25
N ALA A 380 -9.39 -6.95 -8.05
CA ALA A 380 -8.48 -6.98 -6.90
C ALA A 380 -9.23 -6.74 -5.60
N HIS A 381 -10.22 -5.85 -5.59
CA HIS A 381 -11.06 -5.63 -4.42
C HIS A 381 -11.82 -6.91 -4.05
N VAL A 382 -12.41 -7.58 -5.04
CA VAL A 382 -13.14 -8.84 -4.82
C VAL A 382 -12.21 -9.97 -4.35
N LEU A 383 -11.02 -10.12 -4.94
CA LEU A 383 -10.13 -11.21 -4.57
C LEU A 383 -9.51 -11.07 -3.17
N TYR A 384 -9.24 -9.84 -2.72
CA TYR A 384 -8.43 -9.61 -1.53
C TYR A 384 -9.18 -8.98 -0.35
N PHE A 385 -10.30 -8.31 -0.60
CA PHE A 385 -10.99 -7.50 0.43
C PHE A 385 -12.48 -7.81 0.56
N TYR A 386 -13.06 -8.55 -0.38
CA TYR A 386 -14.47 -8.92 -0.29
C TYR A 386 -14.65 -10.12 0.63
N ASP A 387 -15.41 -9.91 1.70
CA ASP A 387 -15.89 -10.96 2.59
C ASP A 387 -17.39 -11.19 2.31
N PRO A 388 -17.81 -12.39 1.88
CA PRO A 388 -19.22 -12.70 1.64
C PRO A 388 -20.08 -12.60 2.92
N TYR A 389 -19.50 -12.73 4.11
CA TYR A 389 -20.22 -12.63 5.39
C TYR A 389 -20.31 -11.19 5.92
N ALA A 390 -19.46 -10.29 5.44
CA ALA A 390 -19.42 -8.86 5.82
C ALA A 390 -19.71 -7.93 4.63
N TYR A 391 -20.66 -8.33 3.77
CA TYR A 391 -21.06 -7.54 2.61
C TYR A 391 -21.55 -6.13 3.02
N ASN A 392 -20.89 -5.10 2.47
CA ASN A 392 -21.26 -3.70 2.67
C ASN A 392 -21.69 -3.05 1.34
N ALA A 393 -22.99 -2.78 1.21
CA ALA A 393 -23.58 -2.12 0.05
C ALA A 393 -23.11 -0.65 -0.12
N ASP A 394 -22.69 0.00 0.97
CA ASP A 394 -22.22 1.39 1.01
C ASP A 394 -20.70 1.52 0.81
N SER A 395 -20.03 0.46 0.35
CA SER A 395 -18.59 0.49 0.08
C SER A 395 -18.22 1.62 -0.89
N ILE A 396 -17.40 2.56 -0.41
CA ILE A 396 -16.92 3.69 -1.22
C ILE A 396 -16.10 3.22 -2.42
N VAL A 397 -15.35 2.12 -2.29
CA VAL A 397 -14.55 1.55 -3.38
C VAL A 397 -15.48 1.03 -4.48
N MET A 398 -16.50 0.25 -4.09
CA MET A 398 -17.51 -0.25 -5.03
C MET A 398 -18.18 0.90 -5.78
N PHE A 399 -18.65 1.92 -5.06
CA PHE A 399 -19.30 3.09 -5.64
C PHE A 399 -18.40 3.86 -6.62
N VAL A 400 -17.16 4.18 -6.22
CA VAL A 400 -16.21 4.94 -7.05
C VAL A 400 -15.81 4.17 -8.30
N VAL A 401 -15.53 2.87 -8.18
CA VAL A 401 -15.17 2.03 -9.33
C VAL A 401 -16.36 1.86 -10.27
N SER A 402 -17.58 1.68 -9.74
CA SER A 402 -18.81 1.62 -10.54
C SER A 402 -19.07 2.90 -11.31
N ILE A 403 -18.94 4.08 -10.68
CA ILE A 403 -19.04 5.38 -11.37
C ILE A 403 -17.98 5.46 -12.46
N GLY A 404 -16.74 5.07 -12.14
CA GLY A 404 -15.65 5.01 -13.11
C GLY A 404 -15.99 4.13 -14.30
N MET A 405 -16.62 2.98 -14.09
CA MET A 405 -17.02 2.05 -15.15
C MET A 405 -18.09 2.64 -16.07
N VAL A 406 -19.12 3.25 -15.49
CA VAL A 406 -20.18 3.95 -16.24
C VAL A 406 -19.59 5.12 -17.04
N TRP A 407 -18.76 5.95 -16.41
CA TRP A 407 -18.07 7.06 -17.08
C TRP A 407 -17.15 6.57 -18.20
N GLY A 408 -16.41 5.48 -17.97
CA GLY A 408 -15.54 4.84 -18.96
C GLY A 408 -16.33 4.37 -20.19
N THR A 409 -17.52 3.79 -19.97
CA THR A 409 -18.44 3.37 -21.02
C THR A 409 -19.00 4.56 -21.81
N VAL A 410 -19.41 5.63 -21.14
CA VAL A 410 -19.85 6.88 -21.80
C VAL A 410 -18.72 7.50 -22.62
N TYR A 411 -17.50 7.57 -22.06
CA TYR A 411 -16.32 8.03 -22.77
C TYR A 411 -16.05 7.17 -24.00
N PHE A 412 -16.11 5.84 -23.88
CA PHE A 412 -15.94 4.92 -25.00
C PHE A 412 -16.97 5.16 -26.11
N TYR A 413 -18.26 5.31 -25.79
CA TYR A 413 -19.30 5.65 -26.78
C TYR A 413 -19.02 7.01 -27.45
N TYR A 414 -18.54 8.00 -26.71
CA TYR A 414 -18.11 9.27 -27.29
C TYR A 414 -16.97 9.08 -28.30
N THR A 415 -16.02 8.18 -28.03
CA THR A 415 -14.95 7.83 -29.00
C THR A 415 -15.49 7.17 -30.27
N LEU A 416 -16.53 6.35 -30.16
CA LEU A 416 -17.18 5.71 -31.32
C LEU A 416 -17.87 6.75 -32.22
N LYS A 417 -18.42 7.81 -31.64
CA LYS A 417 -19.09 8.91 -32.37
C LYS A 417 -18.11 9.87 -33.05
N THR A 418 -17.03 10.24 -32.35
CA THR A 418 -16.12 11.32 -32.78
C THR A 418 -14.95 10.87 -33.66
N ALA A 419 -14.70 9.56 -33.76
CA ALA A 419 -13.65 9.03 -34.61
C ALA A 419 -13.97 9.21 -36.11
N LYS A 420 -13.21 10.06 -36.81
CA LYS A 420 -13.22 10.17 -38.28
C LYS A 420 -12.98 8.81 -38.93
N THR A 421 -13.63 8.55 -40.06
CA THR A 421 -13.56 7.30 -40.83
C THR A 421 -12.14 7.08 -41.35
N SER A 422 -11.50 5.98 -40.97
CA SER A 422 -10.22 5.53 -41.51
C SER A 422 -10.49 4.67 -42.74
N THR A 423 -10.05 5.11 -43.92
CA THR A 423 -10.02 4.29 -45.15
C THR A 423 -8.60 3.80 -45.41
N VAL A 424 -8.48 2.64 -46.08
CA VAL A 424 -7.20 2.01 -46.43
C VAL A 424 -6.28 2.95 -47.24
N ALA A 425 -6.85 3.90 -47.99
CA ALA A 425 -6.10 4.84 -48.82
C ALA A 425 -5.40 5.99 -48.07
N ALA A 426 -5.59 6.15 -46.76
CA ALA A 426 -4.93 7.20 -45.96
C ALA A 426 -3.49 6.82 -45.50
N GLU A 427 -2.94 5.73 -46.05
CA GLU A 427 -1.72 5.04 -45.58
C GLU A 427 -0.39 5.75 -45.88
N GLU A 428 -0.31 6.70 -46.81
CA GLU A 428 1.00 7.27 -47.20
C GLU A 428 1.49 8.43 -46.31
N GLU A 429 0.61 9.14 -45.59
CA GLU A 429 1.02 10.30 -44.77
C GLU A 429 1.39 9.96 -43.31
N GLN A 430 1.21 8.70 -42.88
CA GLN A 430 1.22 8.34 -41.45
C GLN A 430 2.59 7.95 -40.85
N LYS A 431 3.70 8.22 -41.55
CA LYS A 431 5.06 8.10 -40.99
C LYS A 431 5.50 9.38 -40.28
N LYS A 432 4.95 9.65 -39.09
CA LYS A 432 5.62 10.32 -37.94
C LYS A 432 4.58 10.71 -36.89
N PHE A 433 4.30 9.79 -35.96
CA PHE A 433 3.80 10.19 -34.65
C PHE A 433 5.01 10.39 -33.72
N GLU A 434 5.36 11.64 -33.48
CA GLU A 434 6.33 12.02 -32.46
C GLU A 434 5.64 12.02 -31.09
N PHE A 435 6.09 11.16 -30.18
CA PHE A 435 5.73 11.23 -28.78
C PHE A 435 6.27 12.55 -28.24
N LYS A 436 5.41 13.51 -27.84
CA LYS A 436 5.88 14.76 -27.23
C LYS A 436 6.51 14.41 -25.86
N PRO A 437 7.83 14.55 -25.69
CA PRO A 437 8.46 14.24 -24.42
C PRO A 437 7.94 15.21 -23.34
N LEU A 438 7.75 14.68 -22.13
CA LEU A 438 7.40 15.47 -20.94
C LEU A 438 8.35 16.68 -20.80
N ALA A 439 7.81 17.85 -20.43
CA ALA A 439 8.56 19.09 -20.32
C ALA A 439 9.77 18.92 -19.36
N ALA A 440 10.88 19.61 -19.64
CA ALA A 440 12.07 19.48 -18.81
C ALA A 440 11.76 19.95 -17.38
N PHE A 441 12.32 19.26 -16.37
CA PHE A 441 12.24 19.71 -14.97
C PHE A 441 12.85 21.12 -14.84
N GLY A 442 12.31 21.93 -13.93
CA GLY A 442 12.56 23.38 -13.83
C GLY A 442 14.04 23.80 -13.72
N LYS A 443 14.30 25.10 -13.92
CA LYS A 443 15.66 25.69 -13.85
C LYS A 443 16.25 25.65 -12.43
N ASP A 444 17.57 25.48 -12.36
CA ASP A 444 18.34 25.47 -11.12
C ASP A 444 18.27 26.85 -10.42
N SER A 445 17.77 26.91 -9.18
CA SER A 445 17.66 28.16 -8.42
C SER A 445 18.72 28.24 -7.32
N THR A 446 19.48 29.33 -7.27
CA THR A 446 20.51 29.54 -6.26
C THR A 446 19.93 30.16 -4.99
N MET A 447 20.54 29.84 -3.85
CA MET A 447 20.23 30.50 -2.57
C MET A 447 20.71 31.95 -2.61
N LYS A 448 19.86 32.86 -2.14
CA LYS A 448 20.15 34.28 -1.93
C LYS A 448 20.41 34.52 -0.45
N LYS A 449 21.03 35.65 -0.10
CA LYS A 449 21.21 36.07 1.32
C LYS A 449 19.90 36.00 2.12
N ALA A 450 18.79 36.45 1.54
CA ALA A 450 17.46 36.38 2.16
C ALA A 450 16.98 34.94 2.42
N ASP A 451 17.38 33.96 1.61
CA ASP A 451 17.03 32.56 1.84
C ASP A 451 17.75 32.02 3.09
N TYR A 452 19.04 32.33 3.25
CA TYR A 452 19.81 31.93 4.45
C TYR A 452 19.26 32.57 5.72
N VAL A 453 18.92 33.87 5.69
CA VAL A 453 18.34 34.57 6.83
C VAL A 453 16.97 33.98 7.19
N ALA A 454 16.08 33.77 6.21
CA ALA A 454 14.77 33.17 6.45
C ALA A 454 14.89 31.75 7.04
N LEU A 455 15.74 30.91 6.46
CA LEU A 455 15.97 29.56 6.96
C LEU A 455 16.55 29.57 8.39
N LEU A 456 17.55 30.41 8.65
CA LEU A 456 18.16 30.51 9.98
C LEU A 456 17.13 30.96 11.03
N MET A 457 16.31 31.97 10.73
CA MET A 457 15.26 32.42 11.66
C MET A 457 14.25 31.31 11.96
N ILE A 458 13.80 30.57 10.94
CA ILE A 458 12.84 29.46 11.13
C ILE A 458 13.47 28.33 11.94
N VAL A 459 14.72 27.94 11.62
CA VAL A 459 15.44 26.89 12.35
C VAL A 459 15.66 27.29 13.80
N VAL A 460 16.17 28.49 14.07
CA VAL A 460 16.40 28.96 15.44
C VAL A 460 15.10 29.01 16.24
N LEU A 461 14.03 29.55 15.65
CA LEU A 461 12.73 29.63 16.30
C LEU A 461 12.16 28.24 16.60
N TYR A 462 12.15 27.35 15.61
CA TYR A 462 11.65 25.98 15.79
C TYR A 462 12.51 25.18 16.77
N SER A 463 13.83 25.29 16.70
CA SER A 463 14.74 24.65 17.65
C SER A 463 14.47 25.08 19.08
N GLY A 464 14.10 26.34 19.30
CA GLY A 464 13.64 26.83 20.61
C GLY A 464 12.46 26.03 21.15
N PHE A 465 11.45 25.73 20.32
CA PHE A 465 10.33 24.88 20.73
C PHE A 465 10.68 23.40 20.80
N ALA A 466 11.45 22.89 19.83
CA ALA A 466 11.74 21.47 19.70
C ALA A 466 12.65 20.96 20.83
N LEU A 467 13.63 21.76 21.25
CA LEU A 467 14.60 21.42 22.30
C LEU A 467 14.11 21.79 23.70
N TYR A 468 13.08 22.62 23.81
CA TYR A 468 12.52 22.97 25.11
C TYR A 468 11.86 21.74 25.75
N ASP A 469 12.21 21.49 27.01
CA ASP A 469 11.55 20.50 27.87
C ASP A 469 11.43 19.11 27.21
N LEU A 470 12.56 18.57 26.72
CA LEU A 470 12.63 17.21 26.17
C LEU A 470 12.57 16.12 27.25
N GLY A 471 12.53 16.50 28.53
CA GLY A 471 12.59 15.64 29.68
C GLY A 471 13.90 15.81 30.46
N ASP A 472 13.97 15.08 31.56
CA ASP A 472 15.03 15.19 32.53
C ASP A 472 16.36 14.66 31.97
N HIS A 473 17.44 15.25 32.48
CA HIS A 473 18.82 14.95 32.08
C HIS A 473 19.48 13.88 32.96
N GLU A 474 18.75 13.40 33.96
CA GLU A 474 19.17 12.40 34.94
C GLU A 474 18.01 11.44 35.17
N ALA A 475 18.34 10.20 35.47
CA ALA A 475 17.41 9.14 35.86
C ALA A 475 18.23 8.10 36.65
N PRO A 476 17.60 7.31 37.53
CA PRO A 476 18.30 6.24 38.25
C PRO A 476 18.95 5.24 37.30
N GLU A 477 20.17 4.82 37.58
CA GLU A 477 20.98 3.90 36.76
C GLU A 477 21.65 2.76 37.55
N THR A 478 21.62 2.78 38.88
CA THR A 478 22.23 1.73 39.72
C THR A 478 21.35 0.48 39.75
N PHE A 479 21.91 -0.70 39.44
CA PHE A 479 21.12 -1.94 39.32
C PHE A 479 21.31 -2.90 40.50
N TYR A 480 20.19 -3.41 41.01
CA TYR A 480 20.12 -4.59 41.88
C TYR A 480 19.59 -5.80 41.10
N SER A 481 20.34 -6.90 41.09
CA SER A 481 19.99 -8.11 40.32
C SER A 481 19.39 -9.20 41.22
N LEU A 482 18.40 -9.91 40.68
CA LEU A 482 17.68 -11.00 41.33
C LEU A 482 17.54 -12.20 40.40
N GLU A 483 17.61 -13.40 40.96
CA GLU A 483 17.26 -14.68 40.34
C GLU A 483 15.95 -15.24 40.92
N THR A 484 15.38 -16.25 40.26
CA THR A 484 14.12 -16.89 40.70
C THR A 484 14.16 -17.24 42.19
N ASP A 485 13.06 -16.97 42.89
CA ASP A 485 12.88 -17.23 44.32
C ASP A 485 13.78 -16.42 45.27
N ASP A 486 14.63 -15.51 44.77
CA ASP A 486 15.31 -14.53 45.62
C ASP A 486 14.28 -13.68 46.39
N VAL A 487 14.58 -13.41 47.65
CA VAL A 487 13.70 -12.68 48.57
C VAL A 487 14.35 -11.38 49.02
N LEU A 488 13.80 -10.25 48.60
CA LEU A 488 14.12 -8.96 49.19
C LEU A 488 13.40 -8.84 50.53
N THR A 489 14.12 -8.51 51.59
CA THR A 489 13.56 -8.38 52.95
C THR A 489 13.83 -6.98 53.48
N PHE A 490 12.77 -6.22 53.78
CA PHE A 490 12.86 -4.85 54.28
C PHE A 490 12.24 -4.73 55.67
N THR A 491 12.94 -4.11 56.61
CA THR A 491 12.48 -3.96 58.00
C THR A 491 12.12 -2.51 58.34
N PHE A 492 11.02 -2.33 59.07
CA PHE A 492 10.49 -1.04 59.50
C PHE A 492 10.07 -1.09 60.97
N ARG A 493 10.04 0.05 61.66
CA ARG A 493 9.48 0.12 63.02
C ARG A 493 7.97 0.28 62.98
N GLN A 494 7.28 -0.35 63.93
CA GLN A 494 5.85 -0.13 64.15
C GLN A 494 5.58 1.38 64.30
N GLY A 495 4.60 1.90 63.54
CA GLY A 495 4.28 3.33 63.46
C GLY A 495 5.03 4.13 62.37
N ASN A 496 6.03 3.55 61.70
CA ASN A 496 6.71 4.14 60.53
C ASN A 496 6.80 3.11 59.39
N VAL A 497 5.64 2.72 58.87
CA VAL A 497 5.49 1.68 57.83
C VAL A 497 4.99 2.29 56.53
N PRO A 498 5.43 1.79 55.36
CA PRO A 498 5.02 2.37 54.08
C PRO A 498 3.66 1.85 53.60
N ASN A 499 2.85 2.71 53.00
CA ASN A 499 1.59 2.35 52.36
C ASN A 499 1.72 2.24 50.84
N ARG A 500 2.78 2.79 50.25
CA ARG A 500 3.04 2.78 48.80
C ARG A 500 4.51 2.47 48.54
N LEU A 501 4.76 1.83 47.41
CA LEU A 501 6.09 1.66 46.83
C LEU A 501 6.08 2.27 45.43
N SER A 502 6.89 3.30 45.23
CA SER A 502 7.26 3.79 43.91
C SER A 502 8.54 3.09 43.46
N TYR A 503 8.62 2.72 42.19
CA TYR A 503 9.72 1.92 41.65
C TYR A 503 10.13 2.35 40.26
N TYR A 504 11.39 2.06 39.94
CA TYR A 504 11.99 2.20 38.63
C TYR A 504 12.74 0.91 38.28
N ILE A 505 12.43 0.29 37.14
CA ILE A 505 12.99 -1.02 36.74
C ILE A 505 13.45 -1.05 35.28
N ALA A 506 14.44 -1.88 34.98
CA ALA A 506 14.91 -2.21 33.63
C ALA A 506 15.87 -3.41 33.68
N PRO A 507 16.15 -4.14 32.57
CA PRO A 507 15.61 -3.96 31.22
C PRO A 507 14.34 -4.77 30.98
N TRP A 508 13.87 -5.57 31.95
CA TRP A 508 12.71 -6.44 31.77
C TRP A 508 11.48 -5.88 32.47
N GLN A 509 10.43 -5.65 31.68
CA GLN A 509 9.10 -5.30 32.17
C GLN A 509 8.38 -6.50 32.78
N ASP A 510 7.25 -6.26 33.44
CA ASP A 510 6.30 -7.25 33.92
C ASP A 510 6.95 -8.30 34.85
N ARG A 511 7.63 -7.82 35.91
CA ARG A 511 8.24 -8.67 36.95
C ARG A 511 7.26 -8.91 38.10
N HIS A 512 6.99 -10.17 38.40
CA HIS A 512 6.03 -10.63 39.40
C HIS A 512 6.74 -10.96 40.71
N PHE A 513 6.19 -10.45 41.81
CA PHE A 513 6.68 -10.71 43.16
C PHE A 513 5.56 -11.23 44.03
N ALA A 514 5.78 -12.35 44.73
CA ALA A 514 4.95 -12.67 45.88
C ALA A 514 5.34 -11.77 47.05
N PHE A 515 4.34 -11.24 47.73
CA PHE A 515 4.50 -10.22 48.76
C PHE A 515 3.96 -10.77 50.08
N THR A 516 4.82 -10.84 51.11
CA THR A 516 4.41 -11.21 52.48
C THR A 516 4.81 -10.14 53.48
N VAL A 517 4.04 -10.03 54.55
CA VAL A 517 4.25 -9.07 55.63
C VAL A 517 4.22 -9.79 56.96
N ASP A 518 5.27 -9.63 57.76
CA ASP A 518 5.41 -10.20 59.09
C ASP A 518 5.37 -9.07 60.13
N ASN A 519 4.36 -9.11 61.01
CA ASN A 519 4.15 -8.07 62.03
C ASN A 519 4.91 -8.36 63.34
N GLY A 520 5.80 -9.35 63.36
CA GLY A 520 6.52 -9.81 64.55
C GLY A 520 5.78 -10.87 65.38
N LEU A 521 4.52 -11.17 65.04
CA LEU A 521 3.70 -12.22 65.66
C LEU A 521 3.22 -13.27 64.63
N VAL A 522 2.77 -12.81 63.46
CA VAL A 522 2.18 -13.61 62.39
C VAL A 522 2.64 -13.08 61.03
N GLU A 523 2.94 -14.00 60.10
CA GLU A 523 3.20 -13.68 58.70
C GLU A 523 1.89 -13.75 57.88
N TYR A 524 1.62 -12.67 57.14
CA TYR A 524 0.46 -12.50 56.27
C TYR A 524 0.90 -12.61 54.80
N ASP A 525 0.28 -13.53 54.08
CA ASP A 525 0.39 -13.60 52.62
C ASP A 525 -0.50 -12.52 52.00
N CYS A 526 0.13 -11.57 51.31
CA CYS A 526 -0.53 -10.42 50.70
C CYS A 526 -0.74 -10.61 49.19
N GLY A 527 -0.48 -11.81 48.66
CA GLY A 527 -0.65 -12.15 47.25
C GLY A 527 0.54 -11.76 46.37
N GLU A 528 0.26 -11.47 45.10
CA GLU A 528 1.26 -11.12 44.11
C GLU A 528 1.14 -9.65 43.67
N THR A 529 2.28 -9.00 43.46
CA THR A 529 2.39 -7.66 42.90
C THR A 529 3.20 -7.69 41.60
N LEU A 530 2.88 -6.77 40.70
CA LEU A 530 3.49 -6.66 39.37
C LEU A 530 4.25 -5.34 39.26
N LEU A 531 5.54 -5.42 38.95
CA LEU A 531 6.33 -4.28 38.50
C LEU A 531 6.30 -4.24 36.98
N GLY A 532 5.65 -3.22 36.41
CA GLY A 532 5.23 -3.17 35.01
C GLY A 532 6.29 -2.70 34.02
N SER A 533 6.14 -1.48 33.52
CA SER A 533 6.94 -0.87 32.46
C SER A 533 8.37 -0.56 32.89
N VAL A 534 9.28 -0.58 31.90
CA VAL A 534 10.69 -0.22 32.10
C VAL A 534 10.93 1.27 31.94
N PHE A 535 11.97 1.77 32.60
CA PHE A 535 12.39 3.18 32.53
C PHE A 535 11.23 4.16 32.72
N THR A 536 10.33 3.81 33.64
CA THR A 536 9.09 4.53 33.93
C THR A 536 8.85 4.47 35.42
N TRP A 537 8.66 5.62 36.06
CA TRP A 537 8.25 5.67 37.45
C TRP A 537 6.80 5.21 37.58
N GLN A 538 6.58 4.21 38.41
CA GLN A 538 5.29 3.61 38.68
C GLN A 538 5.13 3.29 40.15
N GLU A 539 3.90 3.08 40.58
CA GLU A 539 3.60 2.81 41.97
C GLU A 539 2.71 1.58 42.16
N VAL A 540 2.91 0.93 43.30
CA VAL A 540 2.03 -0.12 43.82
C VAL A 540 1.62 0.21 45.25
N SER A 541 0.34 0.00 45.55
CA SER A 541 -0.19 0.14 46.91
C SER A 541 0.17 -1.07 47.76
N LEU A 542 0.56 -0.83 49.01
CA LEU A 542 0.87 -1.86 50.00
C LEU A 542 -0.29 -1.97 51.00
N PRO A 543 -0.83 -3.18 51.26
CA PRO A 543 -2.01 -3.41 52.12
C PRO A 543 -1.74 -3.24 53.63
N MET A 544 -0.75 -2.44 54.04
CA MET A 544 -0.29 -2.33 55.42
C MET A 544 -1.37 -1.90 56.42
N SER A 545 -2.31 -1.04 55.99
CA SER A 545 -3.42 -0.57 56.83
C SER A 545 -4.48 -1.64 57.11
N THR A 546 -4.49 -2.74 56.35
CA THR A 546 -5.45 -3.84 56.51
C THR A 546 -4.95 -4.99 57.38
N ILE A 547 -3.67 -4.94 57.79
CA ILE A 547 -3.03 -6.01 58.54
C ILE A 547 -3.05 -5.69 60.04
N GLU A 548 -3.60 -6.61 60.82
CA GLU A 548 -3.73 -6.46 62.27
C GLU A 548 -2.34 -6.38 62.93
N GLY A 549 -2.18 -5.47 63.90
CA GLY A 549 -0.92 -5.29 64.64
C GLY A 549 0.12 -4.36 63.98
N ILE A 550 -0.14 -3.82 62.79
CA ILE A 550 0.75 -2.86 62.12
C ILE A 550 0.49 -1.41 62.58
N SER A 551 -0.77 -1.05 62.82
CA SER A 551 -1.19 0.23 63.40
C SER A 551 -1.19 0.18 64.94
N ALA A 552 -1.20 1.35 65.60
CA ALA A 552 -1.27 1.45 67.08
C ALA A 552 -2.38 0.56 67.67
N GLY A 553 -2.10 -0.08 68.81
CA GLY A 553 -3.04 -0.98 69.48
C GLY A 553 -4.31 -0.28 69.98
N ALA A 554 -5.27 -1.04 70.50
CA ALA A 554 -6.54 -0.51 71.04
C ALA A 554 -6.38 0.50 72.21
N ASP A 555 -5.17 0.62 72.78
CA ASP A 555 -4.76 1.57 73.81
C ASP A 555 -4.05 2.83 73.24
N GLY A 556 -3.92 2.93 71.91
CA GLY A 556 -3.29 4.05 71.21
C GLY A 556 -1.78 4.12 71.33
N LYS A 557 -1.13 3.09 71.89
CA LYS A 557 0.34 3.06 72.06
C LYS A 557 1.00 2.36 70.88
N VAL A 558 2.05 3.00 70.35
CA VAL A 558 2.97 2.43 69.37
C VAL A 558 4.15 1.85 70.14
N ASP A 559 4.44 0.55 69.97
CA ASP A 559 5.65 -0.05 70.54
C ASP A 559 6.78 0.06 69.51
N SER A 560 7.65 1.06 69.71
CA SER A 560 8.78 1.32 68.82
C SER A 560 9.84 0.20 68.76
N ASN A 561 9.69 -0.87 69.55
CA ASN A 561 10.54 -2.06 69.50
C ASN A 561 9.99 -3.17 68.59
N VAL A 562 8.75 -3.05 68.11
CA VAL A 562 8.17 -4.03 67.18
C VAL A 562 8.67 -3.75 65.77
N ILE A 563 9.29 -4.76 65.16
CA ILE A 563 9.82 -4.71 63.79
C ILE A 563 8.79 -5.35 62.85
N ILE A 564 8.37 -4.60 61.84
CA ILE A 564 7.54 -5.05 60.73
C ILE A 564 8.45 -5.41 59.56
N THR A 565 8.33 -6.61 59.03
CA THR A 565 9.17 -7.12 57.94
C THR A 565 8.36 -7.33 56.67
N LEU A 566 8.75 -6.71 55.57
CA LEU A 566 8.17 -6.90 54.24
C LEU A 566 9.10 -7.81 53.44
N ARG A 567 8.53 -8.82 52.76
CA ARG A 567 9.29 -9.72 51.89
C ARG A 567 8.71 -9.72 50.48
N PHE A 568 9.56 -9.47 49.50
CA PHE A 568 9.24 -9.58 48.07
C PHE A 568 10.03 -10.75 47.49
N ARG A 569 9.34 -11.83 47.13
CA ARG A 569 9.95 -13.00 46.47
C ARG A 569 9.72 -12.93 44.98
N LEU A 570 10.80 -12.90 44.18
CA LEU A 570 10.70 -12.92 42.73
C LEU A 570 10.11 -14.25 42.24
N LYS A 571 9.10 -14.19 41.36
CA LYS A 571 8.50 -15.37 40.70
C LYS A 571 9.06 -15.66 39.32
N ASP A 572 9.59 -14.64 38.68
CA ASP A 572 10.21 -14.75 37.36
C ASP A 572 11.64 -15.28 37.41
N ILE A 573 12.16 -15.66 36.24
CA ILE A 573 13.52 -16.21 36.08
C ILE A 573 14.60 -15.25 36.57
N ASN A 574 14.42 -13.96 36.30
CA ASN A 574 15.32 -12.91 36.71
C ASN A 574 14.59 -11.57 36.79
N ALA A 575 15.17 -10.66 37.56
CA ALA A 575 14.81 -9.25 37.56
C ALA A 575 16.05 -8.40 37.77
N LYS A 576 16.00 -7.20 37.18
CA LYS A 576 16.91 -6.11 37.52
C LYS A 576 16.05 -4.93 37.94
N LEU A 577 16.28 -4.51 39.16
CA LEU A 577 15.62 -3.38 39.78
C LEU A 577 16.60 -2.21 39.79
N ILE A 578 16.10 -0.99 39.67
CA ILE A 578 16.95 0.19 39.74
C ILE A 578 16.73 0.88 41.08
N GLU A 579 15.55 1.45 41.32
CA GLU A 579 15.34 2.29 42.50
C GLU A 579 13.97 2.03 43.14
N PHE A 580 13.93 1.96 44.47
CA PHE A 580 12.72 1.80 45.29
C PHE A 580 12.53 2.98 46.26
N VAL A 581 11.32 3.54 46.25
CA VAL A 581 10.92 4.60 47.17
C VAL A 581 9.65 4.21 47.91
N PHE A 582 9.82 3.81 49.16
CA PHE A 582 8.73 3.51 50.08
C PHE A 582 8.17 4.82 50.65
N MET A 583 6.85 4.93 50.71
CA MET A 583 6.16 6.14 51.18
C MET A 583 5.00 5.80 52.11
N ASP A 584 4.72 6.68 53.07
CA ASP A 584 3.51 6.64 53.90
C ASP A 584 2.25 7.11 53.13
N GLU A 585 1.10 7.14 53.81
CA GLU A 585 -0.16 7.64 53.27
C GLU A 585 -0.10 9.13 52.88
N ALA A 586 0.74 9.93 53.54
CA ALA A 586 0.95 11.34 53.26
C ALA A 586 1.96 11.60 52.11
N GLY A 587 2.61 10.56 51.59
CA GLY A 587 3.66 10.67 50.56
C GLY A 587 5.06 10.96 51.10
N THR A 588 5.27 10.89 52.41
CA THR A 588 6.59 11.03 53.03
C THR A 588 7.44 9.79 52.74
N VAL A 589 8.67 9.98 52.27
CA VAL A 589 9.60 8.88 52.02
C VAL A 589 10.00 8.21 53.34
N ILE A 590 9.90 6.88 53.38
CA ILE A 590 10.31 6.03 54.50
C ILE A 590 11.44 5.12 54.03
N VAL A 591 12.61 5.22 54.65
CA VAL A 591 13.75 4.35 54.34
C VAL A 591 13.74 3.14 55.28
N PRO A 592 13.88 1.90 54.78
CA PRO A 592 13.94 0.72 55.64
C PRO A 592 15.19 0.72 56.51
N GLU A 593 15.11 0.15 57.72
CA GLU A 593 16.23 0.16 58.68
C GLU A 593 17.45 -0.60 58.14
N ASN A 594 17.22 -1.60 57.29
CA ASN A 594 18.25 -2.39 56.64
C ASN A 594 18.53 -1.95 55.19
N ALA A 595 18.20 -0.72 54.79
CA ALA A 595 18.47 -0.19 53.44
C ALA A 595 19.95 -0.34 53.01
N ALA A 596 20.88 -0.27 53.96
CA ALA A 596 22.31 -0.46 53.69
C ALA A 596 22.68 -1.86 53.14
N GLU A 597 21.84 -2.88 53.38
CA GLU A 597 22.01 -4.23 52.80
C GLU A 597 21.66 -4.27 51.31
N TYR A 598 20.81 -3.32 50.87
CA TYR A 598 20.33 -3.17 49.50
C TYR A 598 20.69 -1.78 48.96
N ALA A 599 21.92 -1.31 49.22
CA ALA A 599 22.32 0.07 48.94
C ALA A 599 21.97 0.53 47.52
N ALA A 600 22.14 -0.34 46.52
CA ALA A 600 21.83 -0.11 45.11
C ALA A 600 20.34 0.06 44.76
N LEU A 601 19.42 -0.08 45.72
CA LEU A 601 17.98 0.16 45.54
C LEU A 601 17.51 1.46 46.19
N PHE A 602 18.40 2.14 46.93
CA PHE A 602 18.07 3.28 47.79
C PHE A 602 19.13 4.38 47.70
N ASP A 603 20.05 4.33 46.73
CA ASP A 603 21.16 5.27 46.59
C ASP A 603 20.85 6.46 45.67
N GLU A 604 19.74 6.43 44.92
CA GLU A 604 19.32 7.49 43.99
C GLU A 604 17.89 8.00 44.30
N GLN A 605 17.44 7.91 45.56
CA GLN A 605 16.08 8.30 45.99
C GLN A 605 15.74 9.77 45.72
N GLU A 606 16.74 10.65 45.66
CA GLU A 606 16.57 12.05 45.32
C GLU A 606 16.10 12.28 43.88
N MET A 607 16.26 11.28 43.00
CA MET A 607 15.78 11.32 41.62
C MET A 607 14.29 10.96 41.49
N HIS A 608 13.64 10.54 42.58
CA HIS A 608 12.21 10.23 42.59
C HIS A 608 11.38 11.49 42.35
N PRO A 609 10.56 11.54 41.29
CA PRO A 609 9.76 12.71 40.98
C PRO A 609 8.54 12.79 41.90
N GLU A 610 8.04 14.00 42.15
CA GLU A 610 6.74 14.20 42.82
C GLU A 610 5.59 13.49 42.08
N ARG A 611 5.71 13.37 40.74
CA ARG A 611 4.75 12.66 39.89
C ARG A 611 5.43 12.11 38.63
N SER A 612 5.06 10.89 38.24
CA SER A 612 5.43 10.32 36.95
C SER A 612 4.87 11.13 35.77
N SER A 613 5.72 11.47 34.81
CA SER A 613 5.33 12.25 33.63
C SER A 613 6.22 11.95 32.43
N PHE A 614 5.89 12.53 31.26
CA PHE A 614 6.77 12.42 30.10
C PHE A 614 8.19 12.95 30.38
N ARG A 615 8.41 13.79 31.40
CA ARG A 615 9.73 14.34 31.72
C ARG A 615 10.67 13.34 32.35
N ASN A 616 10.17 12.44 33.18
CA ASN A 616 10.96 11.49 33.98
C ASN A 616 10.78 10.02 33.54
N SER A 617 9.90 9.76 32.57
CA SER A 617 9.50 8.41 32.18
C SER A 617 9.34 8.23 30.67
N MET A 618 9.47 6.99 30.21
CA MET A 618 9.12 6.61 28.84
C MET A 618 7.61 6.72 28.60
N ILE A 619 7.23 7.16 27.40
CA ILE A 619 5.83 7.26 26.97
C ILE A 619 5.60 6.55 25.63
N PHE A 620 4.38 6.05 25.40
CA PHE A 620 4.00 5.43 24.13
C PHE A 620 5.06 4.41 23.65
N ASP A 621 5.46 4.45 22.37
CA ASP A 621 6.42 3.52 21.76
C ASP A 621 7.89 3.72 22.20
N GLU A 622 8.18 4.63 23.14
CA GLU A 622 9.53 4.75 23.73
C GLU A 622 9.92 3.51 24.52
N ILE A 623 8.94 2.85 25.17
CA ILE A 623 9.13 1.58 25.89
C ILE A 623 9.64 0.45 24.98
N TYR A 624 9.44 0.57 23.67
CA TYR A 624 9.95 -0.36 22.67
C TYR A 624 11.30 0.10 22.12
N HIS A 625 11.33 1.30 21.54
CA HIS A 625 12.48 1.77 20.78
C HIS A 625 13.61 2.32 21.66
N GLY A 626 13.29 3.09 22.69
CA GLY A 626 14.23 3.62 23.68
C GLY A 626 14.85 2.50 24.50
N ARG A 627 14.03 1.57 24.98
CA ARG A 627 14.48 0.33 25.62
C ARG A 627 15.44 -0.46 24.73
N THR A 628 15.07 -0.72 23.48
CA THR A 628 15.93 -1.49 22.57
C THR A 628 17.24 -0.77 22.28
N ALA A 629 17.22 0.56 22.25
CA ALA A 629 18.44 1.34 22.11
C ALA A 629 19.36 1.16 23.33
N TYR A 630 18.82 1.12 24.56
CA TYR A 630 19.58 0.75 25.76
C TYR A 630 20.15 -0.67 25.68
N GLU A 631 19.35 -1.63 25.19
CA GLU A 631 19.79 -3.01 24.99
C GLU A 631 20.96 -3.08 24.00
N PHE A 632 20.95 -2.28 22.93
CA PHE A 632 22.07 -2.16 21.99
C PHE A 632 23.33 -1.57 22.63
N VAL A 633 23.20 -0.62 23.56
CA VAL A 633 24.34 -0.04 24.28
C VAL A 633 25.00 -1.07 25.19
N ASN A 634 24.20 -1.92 25.84
CA ASN A 634 24.62 -2.87 26.85
C ASN A 634 24.80 -4.31 26.34
N GLU A 635 24.73 -4.51 25.02
CA GLU A 635 24.83 -5.82 24.36
C GLU A 635 23.83 -6.87 24.87
N LEU A 636 22.64 -6.42 25.25
CA LEU A 636 21.53 -7.26 25.73
C LEU A 636 20.71 -7.82 24.57
N ASP A 637 19.83 -8.77 24.91
CA ASP A 637 18.87 -9.32 23.94
C ASP A 637 17.93 -8.24 23.41
N THR A 638 17.61 -8.30 22.11
CA THR A 638 16.83 -7.27 21.44
C THR A 638 15.33 -7.50 21.62
N TYR A 639 14.65 -6.60 22.34
CA TYR A 639 13.22 -6.69 22.59
C TYR A 639 12.38 -6.30 21.37
N GLU A 640 12.56 -5.09 20.83
CA GLU A 640 11.83 -4.66 19.64
C GLU A 640 12.49 -5.25 18.39
N THR A 641 11.82 -6.25 17.82
CA THR A 641 12.29 -6.98 16.64
C THR A 641 11.42 -6.76 15.40
N THR A 642 10.27 -6.07 15.52
CA THR A 642 9.30 -5.90 14.41
C THR A 642 9.72 -4.83 13.38
N HIS A 643 10.82 -4.12 13.64
CA HIS A 643 11.38 -3.12 12.74
C HIS A 643 12.90 -3.25 12.51
N PRO A 644 13.39 -2.83 11.32
CA PRO A 644 14.82 -2.74 11.04
C PRO A 644 15.59 -1.90 12.09
N PRO A 645 16.85 -2.21 12.40
CA PRO A 645 17.50 -1.67 13.60
C PRO A 645 17.97 -0.21 13.51
N LEU A 646 18.21 0.36 12.33
CA LEU A 646 18.99 1.61 12.20
C LEU A 646 18.37 2.79 12.96
N GLY A 647 17.03 2.88 13.02
CA GLY A 647 16.35 3.92 13.80
C GLY A 647 16.73 3.86 15.29
N LYS A 648 16.78 2.65 15.85
CA LYS A 648 17.15 2.40 17.25
C LYS A 648 18.66 2.59 17.47
N VAL A 649 19.48 2.35 16.45
CA VAL A 649 20.91 2.70 16.48
C VAL A 649 21.11 4.21 16.64
N PHE A 650 20.31 5.05 15.97
CA PHE A 650 20.38 6.50 16.21
C PHE A 650 19.95 6.89 17.61
N ILE A 651 18.92 6.26 18.17
CA ILE A 651 18.51 6.49 19.57
C ILE A 651 19.64 6.10 20.52
N SER A 652 20.33 4.97 20.26
CA SER A 652 21.46 4.51 21.10
C SER A 652 22.64 5.48 21.11
N LEU A 653 22.83 6.26 20.04
CA LEU A 653 23.83 7.32 19.99
C LEU A 653 23.48 8.44 20.99
N GLY A 654 22.20 8.77 21.14
CA GLY A 654 21.75 9.77 22.12
C GLY A 654 22.02 9.30 23.54
N ILE A 655 21.63 8.08 23.85
CA ILE A 655 21.88 7.44 25.15
C ILE A 655 23.38 7.41 25.47
N LYS A 656 24.24 7.02 24.51
CA LYS A 656 25.70 7.00 24.71
C LYS A 656 26.32 8.39 24.95
N LEU A 657 25.74 9.44 24.41
CA LEU A 657 26.28 10.80 24.52
C LEU A 657 25.76 11.55 25.75
N PHE A 658 24.56 11.23 26.22
CA PHE A 658 23.85 12.03 27.22
C PHE A 658 23.29 11.24 28.41
N GLY A 659 23.47 9.91 28.45
CA GLY A 659 22.99 9.04 29.54
C GLY A 659 21.66 8.34 29.22
N MET A 660 21.27 7.36 30.04
CA MET A 660 20.00 6.64 29.90
C MET A 660 18.88 7.40 30.63
N ASN A 661 18.55 8.58 30.09
CA ASN A 661 17.53 9.49 30.62
C ASN A 661 16.62 10.04 29.49
N PRO A 662 15.45 10.60 29.84
CA PRO A 662 14.48 11.17 28.90
C PRO A 662 15.07 12.07 27.83
N PHE A 663 15.95 13.00 28.21
CA PHE A 663 16.67 13.84 27.25
C PHE A 663 17.53 13.00 26.28
N GLY A 664 18.33 12.08 26.81
CA GLY A 664 19.29 11.27 26.06
C GLY A 664 18.67 10.39 24.99
N TRP A 665 17.53 9.74 25.24
CA TRP A 665 16.88 8.94 24.20
C TRP A 665 16.09 9.76 23.18
N ARG A 666 15.68 11.00 23.47
CA ARG A 666 14.89 11.87 22.56
C ARG A 666 15.73 12.77 21.66
N ILE A 667 16.88 13.27 22.14
CA ILE A 667 17.64 14.36 21.51
C ILE A 667 18.05 14.09 20.05
N VAL A 668 18.48 12.86 19.71
CA VAL A 668 18.91 12.54 18.33
C VAL A 668 17.73 12.61 17.36
N GLY A 669 16.56 12.12 17.77
CA GLY A 669 15.32 12.25 16.98
C GLY A 669 14.97 13.72 16.74
N THR A 670 15.07 14.56 17.77
CA THR A 670 14.78 15.99 17.68
C THR A 670 15.74 16.72 16.75
N VAL A 671 17.04 16.40 16.81
CA VAL A 671 18.04 16.93 15.88
C VAL A 671 17.72 16.55 14.43
N PHE A 672 17.33 15.29 14.17
CA PHE A 672 16.88 14.87 12.85
C PHE A 672 15.64 15.65 12.40
N GLY A 673 14.69 15.89 13.29
CA GLY A 673 13.52 16.75 13.05
C GLY A 673 13.90 18.16 12.62
N ILE A 674 14.86 18.79 13.30
CA ILE A 674 15.42 20.11 12.95
C ILE A 674 16.12 20.07 11.59
N LEU A 675 16.92 19.02 11.32
CA LEU A 675 17.66 18.86 10.07
C LEU A 675 16.75 18.62 8.84
N MET A 676 15.50 18.21 9.04
CA MET A 676 14.52 18.18 7.94
C MET A 676 14.23 19.58 7.40
N LEU A 677 14.26 20.63 8.23
CA LEU A 677 13.86 21.98 7.83
C LEU A 677 14.78 22.57 6.74
N PRO A 678 16.13 22.56 6.89
CA PRO A 678 17.03 22.97 5.80
C PRO A 678 16.82 22.20 4.51
N ILE A 679 16.63 20.88 4.58
CA ILE A 679 16.47 20.04 3.38
C ILE A 679 15.15 20.38 2.69
N LEU A 680 14.06 20.50 3.43
CA LEU A 680 12.76 20.86 2.88
C LEU A 680 12.75 22.28 2.31
N TYR A 681 13.40 23.25 2.97
CA TYR A 681 13.57 24.60 2.43
C TYR A 681 14.30 24.56 1.09
N LEU A 682 15.43 23.84 1.03
CA LEU A 682 16.21 23.69 -0.19
C LEU A 682 15.40 23.01 -1.30
N PHE A 683 14.55 22.05 -0.93
CA PHE A 683 13.66 21.36 -1.87
C PHE A 683 12.58 22.31 -2.41
N ALA A 684 11.86 23.02 -1.53
CA ALA A 684 10.89 24.03 -1.90
C ALA A 684 11.52 25.14 -2.75
N LYS A 685 12.74 25.55 -2.42
CA LYS A 685 13.50 26.55 -3.18
C LYS A 685 13.90 26.05 -4.57
N ARG A 686 14.27 24.78 -4.69
CA ARG A 686 14.58 24.18 -6.00
C ARG A 686 13.34 24.10 -6.88
N ILE A 687 12.20 23.74 -6.30
CA ILE A 687 10.92 23.62 -7.02
C ILE A 687 10.36 25.00 -7.41
N THR A 688 10.39 25.97 -6.49
CA THR A 688 9.66 27.23 -6.67
C THR A 688 10.53 28.38 -7.18
N GLY A 689 11.84 28.34 -6.94
CA GLY A 689 12.74 29.46 -7.18
C GLY A 689 12.43 30.73 -6.37
N HIS A 690 11.51 30.66 -5.39
CA HIS A 690 10.90 31.83 -4.77
C HIS A 690 11.08 31.83 -3.25
N THR A 691 11.88 32.79 -2.76
CA THR A 691 12.27 32.90 -1.34
C THR A 691 11.08 32.95 -0.38
N PRO A 692 10.10 33.87 -0.53
CA PRO A 692 8.92 33.87 0.35
C PRO A 692 8.12 32.57 0.38
N ILE A 693 7.97 31.88 -0.76
CA ILE A 693 7.20 30.64 -0.82
C ILE A 693 7.98 29.52 -0.13
N SER A 694 9.30 29.48 -0.32
CA SER A 694 10.18 28.48 0.31
C SER A 694 10.23 28.66 1.83
N ALA A 695 10.26 29.91 2.29
CA ALA A 695 10.17 30.24 3.72
C ALA A 695 8.82 29.83 4.32
N VAL A 696 7.70 30.15 3.67
CA VAL A 696 6.37 29.74 4.13
C VAL A 696 6.19 28.23 4.11
N ALA A 697 6.73 27.51 3.11
CA ALA A 697 6.72 26.05 3.08
C ALA A 697 7.51 25.46 4.26
N CYS A 698 8.73 25.95 4.49
CA CYS A 698 9.55 25.51 5.62
C CYS A 698 8.90 25.81 6.97
N LEU A 699 8.29 27.00 7.12
CA LEU A 699 7.57 27.41 8.33
C LEU A 699 6.33 26.53 8.55
N ALA A 700 5.57 26.24 7.49
CA ALA A 700 4.39 25.39 7.58
C ALA A 700 4.71 23.97 8.02
N PHE A 701 5.85 23.42 7.58
CA PHE A 701 6.32 22.12 8.03
C PHE A 701 6.89 22.16 9.45
N ALA A 702 7.68 23.18 9.79
CA ALA A 702 8.23 23.34 11.14
C ALA A 702 7.14 23.41 12.22
N PHE A 703 6.01 24.04 11.92
CA PHE A 703 4.88 24.17 12.85
C PHE A 703 3.70 23.25 12.49
N ASP A 704 3.98 22.16 11.77
CA ASP A 704 3.06 21.03 11.67
C ASP A 704 3.09 20.23 12.98
N PHE A 705 1.92 19.85 13.49
CA PHE A 705 1.80 19.22 14.81
C PHE A 705 2.46 17.84 14.82
N MET A 706 2.31 17.06 13.75
CA MET A 706 2.90 15.73 13.63
C MET A 706 4.42 15.82 13.56
N HIS A 707 4.96 16.76 12.77
CA HIS A 707 6.41 17.00 12.71
C HIS A 707 6.97 17.34 14.09
N PHE A 708 6.33 18.26 14.81
CA PHE A 708 6.74 18.64 16.16
C PHE A 708 6.70 17.45 17.13
N THR A 709 5.55 16.81 17.31
CA THR A 709 5.37 15.73 18.29
C THR A 709 6.24 14.51 17.98
N GLN A 710 6.30 14.05 16.72
CA GLN A 710 7.12 12.88 16.34
C GLN A 710 8.61 13.10 16.52
N SER A 711 9.08 14.35 16.40
CA SER A 711 10.50 14.64 16.57
C SER A 711 10.95 14.67 18.03
N ARG A 712 10.02 14.79 18.99
CA ARG A 712 10.32 14.96 20.42
C ARG A 712 10.16 13.68 21.25
N ILE A 713 9.77 12.58 20.62
CA ILE A 713 9.70 11.26 21.26
C ILE A 713 10.71 10.31 20.61
N ALA A 714 11.20 9.32 21.36
CA ALA A 714 12.16 8.34 20.88
C ALA A 714 11.51 7.24 20.03
N THR A 715 10.96 7.61 18.87
CA THR A 715 10.41 6.66 17.88
C THR A 715 11.21 6.69 16.57
N ILE A 716 11.03 5.65 15.75
CA ILE A 716 11.82 5.48 14.52
C ILE A 716 11.29 6.28 13.31
N ASP A 717 10.08 6.85 13.41
CA ASP A 717 9.37 7.52 12.31
C ASP A 717 10.05 8.81 11.85
N VAL A 718 10.74 9.51 12.75
CA VAL A 718 11.53 10.72 12.43
C VAL A 718 12.69 10.40 11.48
N TYR A 719 13.39 9.28 11.68
CA TYR A 719 14.56 8.93 10.87
C TYR A 719 14.16 8.56 9.45
N ILE A 720 13.14 7.70 9.27
CA ILE A 720 12.67 7.35 7.93
C ILE A 720 12.15 8.58 7.19
N THR A 721 11.40 9.46 7.86
CA THR A 721 10.86 10.69 7.23
C THR A 721 11.98 11.60 6.74
N PHE A 722 13.04 11.76 7.54
CA PHE A 722 14.23 12.53 7.15
C PHE A 722 14.85 11.97 5.86
N PHE A 723 15.10 10.66 5.82
CA PHE A 723 15.70 10.01 4.66
C PHE A 723 14.78 10.04 3.43
N VAL A 724 13.45 9.99 3.60
CA VAL A 724 12.48 10.17 2.52
C VAL A 724 12.58 11.56 1.90
N ILE A 725 12.62 12.61 2.71
CA ILE A 725 12.81 13.98 2.19
C ILE A 725 14.15 14.07 1.44
N LEU A 726 15.22 13.55 2.04
CA LEU A 726 16.56 13.60 1.47
C LEU A 726 16.66 12.84 0.14
N MET A 727 16.16 11.60 0.07
CA MET A 727 16.26 10.78 -1.14
C MET A 727 15.45 11.40 -2.30
N TYR A 728 14.25 11.93 -2.05
CA TYR A 728 13.47 12.60 -3.10
C TYR A 728 14.06 13.95 -3.50
N TYR A 729 14.63 14.70 -2.56
CA TYR A 729 15.36 15.91 -2.88
C TYR A 729 16.56 15.61 -3.78
N MET A 730 17.36 14.59 -3.45
CA MET A 730 18.52 14.18 -4.25
C MET A 730 18.11 13.65 -5.63
N MET A 731 17.01 12.90 -5.73
CA MET A 731 16.45 12.49 -7.02
C MET A 731 16.00 13.71 -7.84
N TYR A 732 15.32 14.67 -7.23
CA TYR A 732 14.92 15.90 -7.91
C TYR A 732 16.14 16.71 -8.40
N ARG A 733 17.20 16.78 -7.59
CA ARG A 733 18.49 17.37 -7.98
C ARG A 733 19.12 16.64 -9.16
N TYR A 734 19.12 15.31 -9.14
CA TYR A 734 19.59 14.51 -10.27
C TYR A 734 18.79 14.83 -11.53
N LEU A 735 17.45 14.87 -11.45
CA LEU A 735 16.53 15.12 -12.58
C LEU A 735 16.59 16.54 -13.15
N THR A 736 16.98 17.53 -12.34
CA THR A 736 17.14 18.94 -12.77
C THR A 736 18.57 19.30 -13.19
N THR A 737 19.57 18.48 -12.84
CA THR A 737 20.98 18.70 -13.25
C THR A 737 21.17 18.42 -14.74
N ASN A 738 21.91 19.28 -15.44
CA ASN A 738 22.36 19.00 -16.80
C ASN A 738 23.53 18.00 -16.75
N VAL A 739 23.20 16.71 -16.91
CA VAL A 739 24.17 15.61 -16.81
C VAL A 739 25.17 15.54 -17.96
N GLU A 740 24.93 16.23 -19.08
CA GLU A 740 25.91 16.35 -20.17
C GLU A 740 27.05 17.28 -19.76
N LYS A 741 26.70 18.43 -19.15
CA LYS A 741 27.67 19.44 -18.72
C LYS A 741 28.33 19.08 -17.39
N GLU A 742 27.57 18.51 -16.46
CA GLU A 742 28.01 18.22 -15.10
C GLU A 742 27.75 16.75 -14.69
N PRO A 743 28.31 15.74 -15.40
CA PRO A 743 28.02 14.32 -15.15
C PRO A 743 28.40 13.87 -13.74
N LYS A 744 29.55 14.33 -13.22
CA LYS A 744 30.01 14.00 -11.86
C LYS A 744 29.01 14.43 -10.79
N LYS A 745 28.42 15.61 -10.97
CA LYS A 745 27.42 16.19 -10.06
C LYS A 745 26.10 15.44 -10.14
N GLY A 746 25.70 15.02 -11.34
CA GLY A 746 24.57 14.10 -11.54
C GLY A 746 24.75 12.79 -10.78
N TYR A 747 25.90 12.12 -10.95
CA TYR A 747 26.20 10.87 -10.24
C TYR A 747 26.34 11.06 -8.73
N LEU A 748 26.86 12.20 -8.26
CA LEU A 748 26.89 12.52 -6.82
C LEU A 748 25.48 12.53 -6.23
N PHE A 749 24.53 13.26 -6.85
CA PHE A 749 23.15 13.30 -6.34
C PHE A 749 22.46 11.95 -6.46
N LEU A 750 22.69 11.23 -7.55
CA LEU A 750 22.12 9.90 -7.74
C LEU A 750 22.66 8.90 -6.70
N GLY A 751 23.96 8.95 -6.40
CA GLY A 751 24.59 8.09 -5.40
C GLY A 751 24.12 8.44 -3.99
N ALA A 752 24.08 9.73 -3.65
CA ALA A 752 23.53 10.21 -2.39
C ALA A 752 22.06 9.83 -2.20
N CYS A 753 21.27 9.84 -3.28
CA CYS A 753 19.89 9.34 -3.28
C CYS A 753 19.83 7.85 -2.91
N GLY A 754 20.68 7.03 -3.51
CA GLY A 754 20.75 5.59 -3.21
C GLY A 754 21.18 5.29 -1.77
N VAL A 755 22.17 6.01 -1.25
CA VAL A 755 22.59 5.93 0.17
C VAL A 755 21.42 6.32 1.09
N ALA A 756 20.77 7.46 0.84
CA ALA A 756 19.63 7.90 1.63
C ALA A 756 18.47 6.89 1.59
N MET A 757 18.22 6.25 0.43
CA MET A 757 17.24 5.17 0.32
C MET A 757 17.62 3.97 1.20
N GLY A 758 18.88 3.54 1.17
CA GLY A 758 19.38 2.45 2.02
C GLY A 758 19.23 2.74 3.52
N MET A 759 19.58 3.95 3.94
CA MET A 759 19.40 4.39 5.33
C MET A 759 17.91 4.43 5.72
N GLY A 760 17.04 4.94 4.84
CA GLY A 760 15.60 4.93 5.09
C GLY A 760 15.04 3.51 5.27
N ILE A 761 15.35 2.59 4.35
CA ILE A 761 14.90 1.19 4.43
C ILE A 761 15.39 0.50 5.71
N ALA A 762 16.65 0.76 6.10
CA ALA A 762 17.26 0.22 7.31
C ALA A 762 16.68 0.83 8.61
N SER A 763 15.98 1.97 8.53
CA SER A 763 15.21 2.52 9.66
C SER A 763 13.79 1.98 9.74
N LYS A 764 13.08 1.86 8.61
CA LYS A 764 11.70 1.31 8.55
C LYS A 764 11.36 0.84 7.13
N TRP A 765 10.61 -0.26 7.01
CA TRP A 765 10.22 -0.83 5.69
C TRP A 765 9.37 0.09 4.83
N THR A 766 8.75 1.12 5.39
CA THR A 766 8.09 2.19 4.61
C THR A 766 9.05 2.92 3.67
N GLY A 767 10.37 2.84 3.91
CA GLY A 767 11.40 3.28 2.96
C GLY A 767 11.40 2.51 1.63
N VAL A 768 10.94 1.26 1.60
CA VAL A 768 10.78 0.49 0.36
C VAL A 768 9.70 1.13 -0.52
N TYR A 769 8.62 1.63 0.11
CA TYR A 769 7.54 2.32 -0.59
C TYR A 769 8.06 3.59 -1.28
N ALA A 770 8.86 4.37 -0.56
CA ALA A 770 9.58 5.52 -1.12
C ALA A 770 10.51 5.13 -2.28
N GLY A 771 11.25 4.03 -2.14
CA GLY A 771 12.14 3.51 -3.20
C GLY A 771 11.42 3.15 -4.50
N ILE A 772 10.19 2.63 -4.40
CA ILE A 772 9.34 2.36 -5.57
C ILE A 772 8.99 3.65 -6.32
N GLY A 773 8.59 4.69 -5.58
CA GLY A 773 8.33 5.99 -6.18
C GLY A 773 9.57 6.56 -6.86
N LEU A 774 10.74 6.46 -6.22
CA LEU A 774 12.02 6.86 -6.81
C LEU A 774 12.33 6.13 -8.12
N ALA A 775 12.13 4.82 -8.18
CA ALA A 775 12.34 4.05 -9.39
C ALA A 775 11.46 4.58 -10.54
N LEU A 776 10.18 4.85 -10.27
CA LEU A 776 9.25 5.40 -11.25
C LEU A 776 9.72 6.76 -11.80
N VAL A 777 10.02 7.74 -10.93
CA VAL A 777 10.49 9.05 -11.40
C VAL A 777 11.87 8.99 -12.05
N PHE A 778 12.76 8.11 -11.59
CA PHE A 778 14.08 7.90 -12.21
C PHE A 778 13.95 7.39 -13.65
N PHE A 779 13.22 6.30 -13.87
CA PHE A 779 13.10 5.70 -15.21
C PHE A 779 12.35 6.61 -16.17
N VAL A 780 11.29 7.28 -15.70
CA VAL A 780 10.58 8.30 -16.50
C VAL A 780 11.53 9.45 -16.86
N GLY A 781 12.30 9.97 -15.90
CA GLY A 781 13.25 11.05 -16.14
C GLY A 781 14.37 10.67 -17.12
N LEU A 782 14.92 9.47 -16.98
CA LEU A 782 15.94 8.92 -17.88
C LEU A 782 15.40 8.77 -19.30
N TYR A 783 14.18 8.23 -19.44
CA TYR A 783 13.49 8.11 -20.72
C TYR A 783 13.29 9.47 -21.39
N VAL A 784 12.82 10.48 -20.64
CA VAL A 784 12.58 11.83 -21.17
C VAL A 784 13.87 12.48 -21.67
N ARG A 785 14.99 12.35 -20.93
CA ARG A 785 16.30 12.88 -21.35
C ARG A 785 16.79 12.21 -22.63
N TYR A 786 16.67 10.90 -22.71
CA TYR A 786 17.05 10.14 -23.90
C TYR A 786 16.22 10.54 -25.12
N CYS A 787 14.89 10.63 -24.99
CA CYS A 787 14.00 11.06 -26.08
C CYS A 787 14.31 12.48 -26.59
N LYS A 788 14.80 13.37 -25.71
CA LYS A 788 15.23 14.73 -26.07
C LYS A 788 16.65 14.80 -26.62
N LYS A 789 17.32 13.66 -26.80
CA LYS A 789 18.74 13.57 -27.20
C LYS A 789 19.67 14.38 -26.28
N GLN A 790 19.32 14.46 -24.99
CA GLN A 790 20.13 15.09 -23.95
C GLN A 790 21.09 14.10 -23.28
N ILE A 791 21.00 12.82 -23.62
CA ILE A 791 21.92 11.78 -23.15
C ILE A 791 22.02 10.72 -24.23
N GLU A 792 23.23 10.19 -24.41
CA GLU A 792 23.47 9.04 -25.27
C GLU A 792 23.19 7.74 -24.54
N LEU A 793 22.98 6.66 -25.30
CA LEU A 793 22.75 5.33 -24.73
C LEU A 793 23.88 4.87 -23.78
N SER A 794 25.12 5.16 -24.14
CA SER A 794 26.28 4.78 -23.33
C SER A 794 26.22 5.37 -21.93
N HIS A 795 25.67 6.60 -21.80
CA HIS A 795 25.40 7.22 -20.51
C HIS A 795 24.29 6.48 -19.75
N VAL A 796 23.27 5.96 -20.44
CA VAL A 796 22.21 5.19 -19.80
C VAL A 796 22.75 3.90 -19.17
N TYR A 797 23.48 3.06 -19.90
CA TYR A 797 24.00 1.81 -19.31
C TYR A 797 24.99 2.07 -18.16
N LYS A 798 25.83 3.11 -18.27
CA LYS A 798 26.69 3.55 -17.17
C LYS A 798 25.87 3.97 -15.95
N THR A 799 24.77 4.68 -16.16
CA THR A 799 23.86 5.09 -15.09
C THR A 799 23.13 3.92 -14.47
N ILE A 800 22.67 2.94 -15.26
CA ILE A 800 22.07 1.71 -14.73
C ILE A 800 23.10 0.91 -13.92
N GLY A 801 24.33 0.74 -14.43
CA GLY A 801 25.40 0.08 -13.69
C GLY A 801 25.73 0.80 -12.37
N PHE A 802 25.75 2.14 -12.38
CA PHE A 802 25.88 2.95 -11.18
C PHE A 802 24.71 2.73 -10.19
N CYS A 803 23.48 2.64 -10.69
CA CYS A 803 22.31 2.33 -9.87
C CYS A 803 22.38 0.92 -9.24
N MET A 804 22.94 -0.08 -9.92
CA MET A 804 23.15 -1.40 -9.30
C MET A 804 24.04 -1.34 -8.06
N ILE A 805 25.01 -0.42 -8.04
CA ILE A 805 25.85 -0.20 -6.86
C ILE A 805 25.05 0.58 -5.80
N PHE A 806 24.52 1.75 -6.14
CA PHE A 806 23.98 2.68 -5.14
C PHE A 806 22.53 2.43 -4.72
N PHE A 807 21.73 1.72 -5.52
CA PHE A 807 20.33 1.40 -5.21
C PHE A 807 20.10 -0.08 -4.91
N VAL A 808 21.13 -0.94 -5.02
CA VAL A 808 21.04 -2.36 -4.63
C VAL A 808 22.16 -2.73 -3.67
N ALA A 809 23.42 -2.74 -4.13
CA ALA A 809 24.53 -3.23 -3.30
C ALA A 809 24.74 -2.40 -2.02
N VAL A 810 24.80 -1.07 -2.12
CA VAL A 810 24.99 -0.17 -0.97
C VAL A 810 23.82 -0.23 0.01
N PRO A 811 22.53 -0.14 -0.41
CA PRO A 811 21.40 -0.35 0.49
C PRO A 811 21.42 -1.71 1.21
N VAL A 812 21.75 -2.80 0.51
CA VAL A 812 21.89 -4.13 1.12
C VAL A 812 23.01 -4.12 2.18
N CYS A 813 24.16 -3.50 1.88
CA CYS A 813 25.25 -3.38 2.85
C CYS A 813 24.83 -2.57 4.08
N ILE A 814 24.20 -1.40 3.89
CA ILE A 814 23.70 -0.55 4.99
C ILE A 814 22.72 -1.34 5.85
N TYR A 815 21.79 -2.06 5.21
CA TYR A 815 20.79 -2.87 5.89
C TYR A 815 21.42 -3.97 6.74
N ILE A 816 22.37 -4.75 6.18
CA ILE A 816 23.10 -5.78 6.93
C ILE A 816 23.91 -5.18 8.09
N LEU A 817 24.64 -4.09 7.85
CA LEU A 817 25.46 -3.44 8.88
C LEU A 817 24.61 -2.84 10.00
N SER A 818 23.36 -2.47 9.74
CA SER A 818 22.45 -2.01 10.79
C SER A 818 22.15 -3.07 11.85
N TYR A 819 22.35 -4.36 11.55
CA TYR A 819 22.18 -5.49 12.48
C TYR A 819 23.42 -5.76 13.37
N LEU A 820 24.50 -4.98 13.26
CA LEU A 820 25.68 -5.16 14.12
C LEU A 820 25.38 -5.16 15.63
N PRO A 821 24.55 -4.25 16.19
CA PRO A 821 24.19 -4.27 17.61
C PRO A 821 23.04 -5.23 17.93
N PHE A 822 22.34 -5.79 16.92
CA PHE A 822 21.22 -6.70 17.14
C PHE A 822 21.68 -8.03 17.76
N ARG A 823 20.96 -8.52 18.76
CA ARG A 823 21.22 -9.78 19.49
C ARG A 823 19.92 -10.59 19.59
N SER A 824 20.05 -11.92 19.55
CA SER A 824 18.92 -12.83 19.74
C SER A 824 19.36 -14.00 20.61
N TYR A 825 18.78 -14.11 21.80
CA TYR A 825 19.13 -15.13 22.80
C TYR A 825 18.73 -16.55 22.38
N ASN A 826 17.71 -16.67 21.53
CA ASN A 826 17.27 -17.96 21.00
C ASN A 826 18.28 -18.56 20.00
N ASN A 827 19.21 -17.74 19.47
CA ASN A 827 20.22 -18.19 18.52
C ASN A 827 21.53 -17.38 18.68
N PRO A 828 22.25 -17.52 19.80
CA PRO A 828 23.35 -16.63 20.18
C PRO A 828 24.57 -16.79 19.26
N ASP A 829 24.78 -17.98 18.68
CA ASP A 829 25.90 -18.29 17.79
C ASP A 829 25.67 -17.87 16.33
N SER A 830 24.50 -17.29 16.01
CA SER A 830 24.16 -16.94 14.64
C SER A 830 25.01 -15.78 14.10
N GLY A 831 25.62 -15.99 12.93
CA GLY A 831 26.36 -14.96 12.22
C GLY A 831 25.47 -13.77 11.80
N LEU A 832 26.07 -12.61 11.53
CA LEU A 832 25.35 -11.37 11.20
C LEU A 832 24.29 -11.53 10.10
N LEU A 833 24.62 -12.25 9.02
CA LEU A 833 23.69 -12.50 7.91
C LEU A 833 22.49 -13.35 8.34
N GLN A 834 22.73 -14.37 9.16
CA GLN A 834 21.69 -15.26 9.66
C GLN A 834 20.74 -14.49 10.59
N ARG A 835 21.27 -13.72 11.54
CA ARG A 835 20.47 -12.84 12.42
C ARG A 835 19.59 -11.88 11.64
N MET A 836 20.17 -11.21 10.64
CA MET A 836 19.42 -10.30 9.77
C MET A 836 18.31 -11.05 9.04
N TRP A 837 18.61 -12.20 8.44
CA TRP A 837 17.66 -13.00 7.67
C TRP A 837 16.50 -13.54 8.53
N ASP A 838 16.81 -14.11 9.69
CA ASP A 838 15.82 -14.65 10.62
C ASP A 838 14.87 -13.54 11.10
N ASN A 839 15.42 -12.36 11.40
CA ASN A 839 14.56 -11.23 11.75
C ASN A 839 13.71 -10.76 10.57
N GLN A 840 14.13 -10.90 9.30
CA GLN A 840 13.25 -10.56 8.16
C GLN A 840 12.03 -11.48 8.08
N LEU A 841 12.24 -12.78 8.33
CA LEU A 841 11.15 -13.75 8.36
C LEU A 841 10.20 -13.43 9.52
N TYR A 842 10.75 -13.08 10.69
CA TYR A 842 9.95 -12.65 11.84
C TYR A 842 9.15 -11.38 11.55
N ILE A 843 9.78 -10.30 11.06
CA ILE A 843 9.11 -9.05 10.72
C ILE A 843 7.98 -9.32 9.71
N PHE A 844 8.25 -10.12 8.67
CA PHE A 844 7.24 -10.45 7.67
C PHE A 844 6.06 -11.20 8.29
N GLY A 845 6.31 -12.26 9.05
CA GLY A 845 5.28 -13.03 9.75
C GLY A 845 4.46 -12.16 10.70
N TYR A 846 5.13 -11.38 11.56
CA TYR A 846 4.50 -10.45 12.49
C TYR A 846 3.54 -9.49 11.77
N HIS A 847 3.99 -8.78 10.73
CA HIS A 847 3.12 -7.80 10.04
C HIS A 847 2.05 -8.45 9.15
N SER A 848 2.25 -9.68 8.68
CA SER A 848 1.26 -10.43 7.89
C SER A 848 0.14 -11.02 8.76
N ASP A 849 0.46 -11.46 9.96
CA ASP A 849 -0.46 -12.19 10.85
C ASP A 849 -1.02 -11.31 11.99
N LEU A 850 -0.59 -10.05 12.11
CA LEU A 850 -1.05 -9.15 13.17
C LEU A 850 -2.56 -8.84 13.05
N ASN A 851 -3.34 -9.49 13.92
CA ASN A 851 -4.75 -9.21 14.13
C ASN A 851 -4.97 -8.70 15.56
N ALA A 852 -5.11 -7.39 15.70
CA ALA A 852 -5.28 -6.72 16.98
C ALA A 852 -6.28 -5.58 16.85
N THR A 853 -6.93 -5.22 17.96
CA THR A 853 -7.78 -4.04 18.07
C THR A 853 -7.14 -3.03 19.01
N HIS A 854 -7.29 -1.74 18.69
CA HIS A 854 -6.79 -0.65 19.51
C HIS A 854 -7.70 0.57 19.36
N TYR A 855 -8.02 1.23 20.46
CA TYR A 855 -8.99 2.32 20.51
C TYR A 855 -8.63 3.48 19.56
N PHE A 856 -7.34 3.81 19.44
CA PHE A 856 -6.84 4.88 18.58
C PHE A 856 -6.47 4.46 17.15
N ALA A 857 -6.78 3.22 16.74
CA ALA A 857 -6.50 2.77 15.38
C ALA A 857 -7.39 3.48 14.35
N THR A 858 -6.78 3.92 13.25
CA THR A 858 -7.48 4.64 12.18
C THR A 858 -7.04 4.13 10.81
N PRO A 859 -7.98 3.84 9.90
CA PRO A 859 -7.65 3.42 8.56
C PRO A 859 -7.08 4.58 7.73
N TRP A 860 -6.30 4.22 6.71
CA TRP A 860 -5.52 5.15 5.87
C TRP A 860 -6.31 6.35 5.31
N TYR A 861 -7.58 6.15 4.95
CA TYR A 861 -8.39 7.20 4.32
C TYR A 861 -8.86 8.27 5.30
N GLU A 862 -8.77 8.04 6.61
CA GLU A 862 -9.16 9.01 7.65
C GLU A 862 -8.01 9.96 8.04
N TRP A 863 -6.76 9.61 7.73
CA TRP A 863 -5.60 10.40 8.15
C TRP A 863 -5.58 11.81 7.58
N PRO A 864 -5.79 12.07 6.27
CA PRO A 864 -5.73 13.44 5.73
C PRO A 864 -6.81 14.37 6.32
N LEU A 865 -7.90 13.79 6.83
CA LEU A 865 -8.98 14.52 7.50
C LEU A 865 -8.72 14.73 9.00
N MET A 866 -7.76 13.98 9.56
CA MET A 866 -7.45 13.93 10.99
C MET A 866 -8.66 13.54 11.82
N LYS A 867 -9.39 12.51 11.39
CA LYS A 867 -10.64 12.11 12.07
C LYS A 867 -10.39 11.73 13.53
N SER A 868 -9.34 10.99 13.81
CA SER A 868 -8.93 10.68 15.19
C SER A 868 -7.41 10.85 15.35
N PRO A 869 -6.95 11.68 16.30
CA PRO A 869 -5.58 11.69 16.77
C PRO A 869 -5.21 10.38 17.46
N ILE A 870 -3.91 10.18 17.64
CA ILE A 870 -3.38 9.16 18.56
C ILE A 870 -2.82 9.85 19.80
N TRP A 871 -3.10 9.28 20.97
CA TRP A 871 -2.73 9.85 22.26
C TRP A 871 -1.50 9.13 22.82
N TYR A 872 -0.45 9.86 23.15
CA TYR A 872 0.86 9.35 23.57
C TYR A 872 1.13 9.48 25.07
N TYR A 873 0.60 10.52 25.69
CA TYR A 873 0.78 10.78 27.12
C TYR A 873 -0.43 11.51 27.69
N SER A 874 -0.73 11.21 28.95
CA SER A 874 -1.79 11.77 29.77
C SER A 874 -1.29 12.06 31.16
N GLY A 875 -1.70 13.19 31.74
CA GLY A 875 -1.51 13.46 33.15
C GLY A 875 -2.61 14.36 33.70
N GLU A 876 -3.07 14.07 34.90
CA GLU A 876 -3.93 14.98 35.67
C GLU A 876 -3.07 15.74 36.70
N LEU A 877 -3.39 17.02 36.90
CA LEU A 877 -2.77 17.92 37.87
C LEU A 877 -3.86 18.54 38.75
N GLU A 878 -3.45 19.18 39.85
CA GLU A 878 -4.37 19.90 40.72
C GLU A 878 -5.06 21.07 40.01
N ASN A 879 -6.18 21.54 40.58
CA ASN A 879 -6.89 22.75 40.16
C ASN A 879 -7.43 22.73 38.71
N GLY A 880 -7.73 21.56 38.16
CA GLY A 880 -8.36 21.41 36.83
C GLY A 880 -7.37 21.49 35.66
N LEU A 881 -6.06 21.53 35.94
CA LEU A 881 -5.03 21.42 34.92
C LEU A 881 -4.86 19.96 34.47
N ARG A 882 -4.63 19.77 33.17
CA ARG A 882 -4.31 18.47 32.56
C ARG A 882 -3.10 18.61 31.64
N GLU A 883 -2.42 17.52 31.43
CA GLU A 883 -1.34 17.38 30.44
C GLU A 883 -1.72 16.32 29.41
N GLY A 884 -1.30 16.55 28.17
CA GLY A 884 -1.53 15.60 27.09
C GLY A 884 -0.54 15.77 25.95
N ILE A 885 -0.16 14.65 25.33
CA ILE A 885 0.58 14.65 24.06
C ILE A 885 -0.24 13.85 23.06
N SER A 886 -0.86 14.54 22.09
CA SER A 886 -1.59 13.92 20.98
C SER A 886 -0.91 14.20 19.65
N ALA A 887 -0.75 13.16 18.83
CA ALA A 887 -0.14 13.27 17.50
C ALA A 887 -1.20 13.25 16.38
N PHE A 888 -1.24 14.34 15.64
CA PHE A 888 -2.10 14.56 14.46
C PHE A 888 -1.51 15.73 13.65
N GLY A 889 -2.17 16.16 12.57
CA GLY A 889 -1.68 17.22 11.72
C GLY A 889 -2.06 18.63 12.14
N ASN A 890 -1.37 19.64 11.59
CA ASN A 890 -1.89 21.00 11.63
C ASN A 890 -3.02 21.15 10.58
N PRO A 891 -4.25 21.54 10.97
CA PRO A 891 -5.38 21.67 10.03
C PRO A 891 -5.11 22.59 8.83
N LEU A 892 -4.34 23.68 9.03
CA LEU A 892 -3.98 24.60 7.96
C LEU A 892 -2.90 24.05 7.01
N VAL A 893 -2.27 22.94 7.37
CA VAL A 893 -1.35 22.21 6.50
C VAL A 893 -2.09 21.05 5.83
N TRP A 894 -2.76 20.19 6.59
CA TRP A 894 -3.33 18.95 6.07
C TRP A 894 -4.57 19.21 5.22
N TRP A 895 -5.51 20.05 5.68
CA TRP A 895 -6.74 20.33 4.93
C TRP A 895 -6.50 21.24 3.72
N VAL A 896 -5.52 22.15 3.78
CA VAL A 896 -5.06 22.91 2.60
C VAL A 896 -4.30 22.00 1.63
N GLY A 897 -3.68 20.95 2.14
CA GLY A 897 -3.04 19.88 1.39
C GLY A 897 -3.98 19.12 0.45
N ILE A 898 -5.23 18.90 0.86
CA ILE A 898 -6.24 18.18 0.06
C ILE A 898 -6.52 18.87 -1.29
N PRO A 899 -6.98 20.15 -1.33
CA PRO A 899 -7.18 20.85 -2.59
C PRO A 899 -5.87 21.08 -3.35
N ALA A 900 -4.72 21.22 -2.67
CA ALA A 900 -3.41 21.29 -3.32
C ALA A 900 -3.08 19.99 -4.08
N ALA A 901 -3.34 18.83 -3.50
CA ALA A 901 -3.14 17.52 -4.14
C ALA A 901 -4.08 17.35 -5.35
N VAL A 902 -5.36 17.71 -5.22
CA VAL A 902 -6.32 17.71 -6.34
C VAL A 902 -5.84 18.66 -7.46
N TYR A 903 -5.34 19.84 -7.09
CA TYR A 903 -4.78 20.78 -8.05
C TYR A 903 -3.53 20.22 -8.76
N MET A 904 -2.68 19.46 -8.06
CA MET A 904 -1.56 18.77 -8.70
C MET A 904 -2.03 17.76 -9.74
N VAL A 905 -3.08 16.99 -9.45
CA VAL A 905 -3.67 16.03 -10.41
C VAL A 905 -4.16 16.78 -11.67
N TYR A 906 -4.89 17.88 -11.48
CA TYR A 906 -5.31 18.74 -12.58
C TYR A 906 -4.12 19.25 -13.40
N ARG A 907 -3.08 19.79 -12.75
CA ARG A 907 -1.87 20.30 -13.41
C ARG A 907 -1.14 19.22 -14.20
N PHE A 908 -0.97 18.04 -13.61
CA PHE A 908 -0.31 16.92 -14.27
C PHE A 908 -1.10 16.44 -15.49
N ILE A 909 -2.41 16.23 -15.36
CA ILE A 909 -3.25 15.67 -16.43
C ILE A 909 -3.54 16.71 -17.51
N ALA A 910 -4.03 17.89 -17.13
CA ALA A 910 -4.53 18.92 -18.04
C ALA A 910 -3.42 19.85 -18.55
N LYS A 911 -2.43 20.20 -17.71
CA LYS A 911 -1.34 21.09 -18.09
C LYS A 911 -0.03 20.37 -18.44
N LYS A 912 0.02 19.03 -18.30
CA LYS A 912 1.22 18.21 -18.55
C LYS A 912 2.42 18.67 -17.73
N ASP A 913 2.14 19.15 -16.52
CA ASP A 913 3.12 19.67 -15.59
C ASP A 913 3.91 18.54 -14.92
N THR A 914 5.19 18.43 -15.25
CA THR A 914 6.08 17.37 -14.77
C THR A 914 6.48 17.53 -13.31
N THR A 915 6.51 18.76 -12.81
CA THR A 915 6.82 19.02 -11.40
C THR A 915 5.63 18.60 -10.54
N ALA A 916 4.40 18.90 -10.98
CA ALA A 916 3.20 18.38 -10.35
C ALA A 916 3.14 16.83 -10.37
N GLY A 917 3.51 16.21 -11.50
CA GLY A 917 3.61 14.75 -11.61
C GLY A 917 4.65 14.15 -10.65
N PHE A 918 5.82 14.77 -10.52
CA PHE A 918 6.84 14.36 -9.55
C PHE A 918 6.33 14.42 -8.11
N LEU A 919 5.69 15.53 -7.72
CA LEU A 919 5.15 15.72 -6.37
C LEU A 919 4.03 14.72 -6.06
N LEU A 920 3.17 14.41 -7.03
CA LEU A 920 2.14 13.38 -6.88
C LEU A 920 2.75 11.99 -6.67
N VAL A 921 3.75 11.61 -7.46
CA VAL A 921 4.43 10.31 -7.28
C VAL A 921 5.10 10.24 -5.92
N ALA A 922 5.73 11.33 -5.49
CA ALA A 922 6.39 11.42 -4.19
C ALA A 922 5.42 11.46 -2.99
N TYR A 923 4.18 11.88 -3.18
CA TYR A 923 3.14 11.79 -2.16
C TYR A 923 2.46 10.40 -2.16
N MET A 924 2.11 9.91 -3.35
CA MET A 924 1.41 8.63 -3.53
C MET A 924 2.26 7.43 -3.14
N ALA A 925 3.58 7.47 -3.34
CA ALA A 925 4.43 6.35 -2.94
C ALA A 925 4.44 6.11 -1.42
N GLN A 926 4.02 7.10 -0.61
CA GLN A 926 4.06 7.06 0.85
C GLN A 926 2.67 6.77 1.39
N TYR A 927 1.64 7.18 0.64
CA TYR A 927 0.24 7.07 1.04
C TYR A 927 -0.48 5.85 0.44
N LEU A 928 -0.33 5.61 -0.88
CA LEU A 928 -1.07 4.58 -1.61
C LEU A 928 -0.85 3.15 -1.11
N PRO A 929 0.38 2.73 -0.69
CA PRO A 929 0.60 1.36 -0.21
C PRO A 929 -0.27 0.97 0.98
N TRP A 930 -0.64 1.93 1.83
CA TRP A 930 -1.50 1.70 3.00
C TRP A 930 -2.91 1.24 2.64
N MET A 931 -3.36 1.49 1.40
CA MET A 931 -4.61 0.93 0.90
C MET A 931 -4.63 -0.60 0.86
N PHE A 932 -3.45 -1.22 0.78
CA PHE A 932 -3.30 -2.66 0.68
C PHE A 932 -2.90 -3.33 2.00
N VAL A 933 -2.78 -2.56 3.09
CA VAL A 933 -2.42 -3.07 4.41
C VAL A 933 -3.71 -3.30 5.20
N SER A 934 -3.99 -4.56 5.53
CA SER A 934 -5.20 -4.99 6.25
C SER A 934 -5.05 -4.97 7.77
N ARG A 935 -3.83 -5.05 8.30
CA ARG A 935 -3.57 -4.99 9.74
C ARG A 935 -3.90 -3.62 10.34
N ILE A 936 -3.93 -3.55 11.66
CA ILE A 936 -4.16 -2.31 12.41
C ILE A 936 -3.15 -1.21 12.01
N THR A 937 -3.63 0.03 11.86
CA THR A 937 -2.83 1.19 11.46
C THR A 937 -3.22 2.44 12.24
N PHE A 938 -2.36 3.45 12.20
CA PHE A 938 -2.44 4.67 13.01
C PHE A 938 -2.06 5.89 12.19
N ILE A 939 -2.55 7.07 12.60
CA ILE A 939 -2.36 8.34 11.89
C ILE A 939 -0.90 8.76 11.69
N TYR A 940 0.02 8.37 12.59
CA TYR A 940 1.45 8.70 12.44
C TYR A 940 2.10 8.06 11.20
N HIS A 941 1.51 7.00 10.63
CA HIS A 941 1.96 6.42 9.36
C HIS A 941 1.85 7.40 8.18
N TYR A 942 1.05 8.46 8.31
CA TYR A 942 0.94 9.54 7.34
C TYR A 942 2.12 10.53 7.39
N PHE A 943 2.93 10.53 8.46
CA PHE A 943 3.99 11.52 8.67
C PHE A 943 4.99 11.64 7.49
N PRO A 944 5.49 10.55 6.86
CA PRO A 944 6.36 10.66 5.68
C PRO A 944 5.71 11.34 4.46
N SER A 945 4.38 11.46 4.44
CA SER A 945 3.62 12.13 3.36
C SER A 945 3.56 13.65 3.54
N VAL A 946 3.63 14.15 4.78
CA VAL A 946 3.47 15.57 5.15
C VAL A 946 4.47 16.49 4.43
N PRO A 947 5.77 16.16 4.27
CA PRO A 947 6.70 16.99 3.52
C PRO A 947 6.23 17.25 2.08
N PHE A 948 5.66 16.25 1.42
CA PHE A 948 5.16 16.38 0.05
C PHE A 948 3.84 17.14 -0.02
N VAL A 949 2.99 17.02 0.99
CA VAL A 949 1.80 17.88 1.15
C VAL A 949 2.21 19.36 1.16
N VAL A 950 3.20 19.71 1.99
CA VAL A 950 3.73 21.08 2.08
C VAL A 950 4.34 21.53 0.74
N LEU A 951 5.08 20.68 0.05
CA LEU A 951 5.64 21.02 -1.28
C LEU A 951 4.55 21.21 -2.35
N MET A 952 3.45 20.47 -2.30
CA MET A 952 2.29 20.66 -3.19
C MET A 952 1.58 21.99 -2.91
N ILE A 953 1.45 22.39 -1.64
CA ILE A 953 0.93 23.72 -1.27
C ILE A 953 1.85 24.81 -1.80
N ALA A 954 3.16 24.70 -1.57
CA ALA A 954 4.16 25.64 -2.05
C ALA A 954 4.11 25.81 -3.58
N TYR A 955 4.00 24.70 -4.31
CA TYR A 955 3.89 24.73 -5.76
C TYR A 955 2.55 25.30 -6.23
N SER A 956 1.45 25.05 -5.52
CA SER A 956 0.15 25.67 -5.80
C SER A 956 0.20 27.20 -5.67
N LEU A 957 0.79 27.70 -4.57
CA LEU A 957 1.02 29.13 -4.35
C LEU A 957 1.86 29.76 -5.46
N LEU A 958 2.88 29.06 -5.95
CA LEU A 958 3.67 29.51 -7.09
C LEU A 958 2.81 29.71 -8.35
N GLN A 959 1.86 28.81 -8.62
CA GLN A 959 0.99 28.93 -9.80
C GLN A 959 -0.01 30.09 -9.70
N MET A 960 -0.38 30.50 -8.48
CA MET A 960 -1.30 31.61 -8.24
C MET A 960 -0.59 32.98 -8.30
N LYS A 961 0.73 33.01 -8.18
CA LYS A 961 1.53 34.25 -8.10
C LYS A 961 1.22 35.26 -9.20
N ASN A 962 1.08 34.82 -10.45
CA ASN A 962 0.89 35.72 -11.59
C ASN A 962 -0.56 36.22 -11.72
N ASN A 963 -1.50 35.68 -10.94
CA ASN A 963 -2.91 36.06 -10.96
C ASN A 963 -3.24 37.14 -9.91
N MET A 964 -2.24 37.60 -9.13
CA MET A 964 -2.41 38.55 -8.03
C MET A 964 -1.36 39.66 -8.11
N SER A 965 -1.66 40.83 -7.54
CA SER A 965 -0.64 41.86 -7.35
C SER A 965 0.42 41.39 -6.35
N LYS A 966 1.65 41.93 -6.44
CA LYS A 966 2.74 41.60 -5.50
C LYS A 966 2.34 41.82 -4.04
N LYS A 967 1.58 42.89 -3.75
CA LYS A 967 1.10 43.19 -2.39
C LYS A 967 0.13 42.13 -1.90
N GLN A 968 -0.91 41.81 -2.68
CA GLN A 968 -1.88 40.76 -2.33
C GLN A 968 -1.22 39.40 -2.12
N PHE A 969 -0.30 39.03 -3.01
CA PHE A 969 0.41 37.75 -2.91
C PHE A 969 1.29 37.66 -1.67
N MET A 970 2.02 38.74 -1.34
CA MET A 970 2.83 38.77 -0.12
C MET A 970 1.96 38.77 1.15
N THR A 971 0.85 39.49 1.15
CA THR A 971 -0.12 39.46 2.25
C THR A 971 -0.65 38.04 2.46
N LEU A 972 -1.04 37.33 1.39
CA LEU A 972 -1.49 35.93 1.46
C LEU A 972 -0.43 35.01 2.07
N LEU A 973 0.83 35.12 1.62
CA LEU A 973 1.92 34.28 2.13
C LEU A 973 2.19 34.52 3.62
N ILE A 974 2.24 35.80 4.03
CA ILE A 974 2.46 36.18 5.42
C ILE A 974 1.28 35.75 6.29
N SER A 975 0.04 36.02 5.85
CA SER A 975 -1.15 35.63 6.61
C SER A 975 -1.26 34.12 6.77
N TYR A 976 -0.95 33.34 5.72
CA TYR A 976 -0.95 31.88 5.80
C TYR A 976 0.11 31.37 6.78
N GLY A 977 1.36 31.86 6.66
CA GLY A 977 2.43 31.48 7.58
C GLY A 977 2.12 31.85 9.04
N CYS A 978 1.63 33.07 9.28
CA CYS A 978 1.21 33.52 10.61
C CYS A 978 0.05 32.68 11.14
N ALA A 979 -0.95 32.33 10.32
CA ALA A 979 -2.07 31.51 10.75
C ALA A 979 -1.64 30.10 11.15
N VAL A 980 -0.73 29.48 10.38
CA VAL A 980 -0.15 28.15 10.72
C VAL A 980 0.58 28.21 12.07
N PHE A 981 1.41 29.24 12.27
CA PHE A 981 2.15 29.42 13.52
C PHE A 981 1.24 29.74 14.71
N ILE A 982 0.25 30.63 14.56
CA ILE A 982 -0.73 30.94 15.62
C ILE A 982 -1.48 29.67 16.02
N LEU A 983 -1.91 28.86 15.05
CA LEU A 983 -2.61 27.62 15.33
C LEU A 983 -1.71 26.62 16.08
N PHE A 984 -0.42 26.56 15.74
CA PHE A 984 0.56 25.80 16.52
C PHE A 984 0.66 26.29 17.97
N ILE A 985 0.70 27.59 18.22
CA ILE A 985 0.73 28.13 19.59
C ILE A 985 -0.54 27.77 20.37
N LEU A 986 -1.72 27.81 19.73
CA LEU A 986 -2.99 27.44 20.38
C LEU A 986 -3.00 25.96 20.80
N PHE A 987 -2.50 25.08 19.93
CA PHE A 987 -2.43 23.64 20.21
C PHE A 987 -1.16 23.23 20.95
N TYR A 988 -0.22 24.15 21.19
CA TYR A 988 1.09 23.83 21.77
C TYR A 988 0.99 22.97 23.04
N PRO A 989 0.11 23.26 24.03
CA PRO A 989 0.07 22.46 25.26
C PRO A 989 -0.24 20.98 25.01
N VAL A 990 -1.21 20.67 24.15
CA VAL A 990 -1.70 19.29 23.91
C VAL A 990 -0.84 18.49 22.92
N ILE A 991 0.14 19.14 22.27
CA ILE A 991 1.11 18.47 21.38
C ILE A 991 2.51 18.42 22.01
N SER A 992 2.75 19.17 23.09
CA SER A 992 4.04 19.29 23.77
C SER A 992 4.08 18.67 25.17
N GLY A 993 2.93 18.39 25.78
CA GLY A 993 2.81 17.86 27.13
C GLY A 993 2.76 18.93 28.22
N GLN A 994 2.65 20.22 27.86
CA GLN A 994 2.59 21.28 28.87
C GLN A 994 1.21 21.33 29.57
N PRO A 995 1.17 21.70 30.86
CA PRO A 995 -0.08 21.86 31.60
C PRO A 995 -1.04 22.85 30.94
N VAL A 996 -2.32 22.49 30.87
CA VAL A 996 -3.38 23.32 30.31
C VAL A 996 -4.69 23.11 31.05
N ASP A 997 -5.48 24.17 31.17
CA ASP A 997 -6.83 24.11 31.71
C ASP A 997 -7.74 23.25 30.82
N SER A 998 -8.44 22.28 31.43
CA SER A 998 -9.28 21.35 30.67
C SER A 998 -10.42 22.05 29.92
N ALA A 999 -11.00 23.12 30.50
CA ALA A 999 -12.07 23.87 29.87
C ALA A 999 -11.59 24.63 28.62
N TYR A 1000 -10.33 25.06 28.58
CA TYR A 1000 -9.73 25.62 27.35
C TYR A 1000 -9.70 24.58 26.22
N VAL A 1001 -9.25 23.36 26.51
CA VAL A 1001 -9.12 22.29 25.51
C VAL A 1001 -10.49 21.87 24.99
N GLU A 1002 -11.45 21.61 25.89
CA GLU A 1002 -12.82 21.23 25.52
C GLU A 1002 -13.52 22.30 24.69
N LYS A 1003 -13.37 23.58 25.07
CA LYS A 1003 -14.09 24.68 24.42
C LYS A 1003 -13.48 25.11 23.08
N TYR A 1004 -12.15 25.10 22.95
CA TYR A 1004 -11.48 25.74 21.81
C TYR A 1004 -10.66 24.78 20.94
N LEU A 1005 -10.15 23.68 21.48
CA LEU A 1005 -9.23 22.78 20.75
C LEU A 1005 -9.91 21.50 20.25
N LYS A 1006 -10.95 21.01 20.94
CA LYS A 1006 -11.70 19.81 20.56
C LYS A 1006 -12.65 20.08 19.40
N TRP A 1007 -12.13 20.06 18.17
CA TRP A 1007 -12.90 20.37 16.96
C TRP A 1007 -13.77 19.21 16.46
N PHE A 1008 -13.40 17.98 16.80
CA PHE A 1008 -14.22 16.79 16.61
C PHE A 1008 -14.40 16.07 17.94
N ASP A 1009 -15.53 15.39 18.11
CA ASP A 1009 -15.80 14.59 19.31
C ASP A 1009 -14.76 13.48 19.51
N SER A 1010 -14.22 12.96 18.41
CA SER A 1010 -13.16 11.95 18.37
C SER A 1010 -11.76 12.46 18.70
N TRP A 1011 -11.57 13.78 18.89
CA TRP A 1011 -10.27 14.34 19.27
C TRP A 1011 -10.03 14.19 20.76
N VAL A 1012 -9.23 13.17 21.11
CA VAL A 1012 -8.69 12.97 22.47
C VAL A 1012 -7.36 13.72 22.55
N LEU A 1013 -7.32 14.78 23.36
CA LEU A 1013 -6.18 15.71 23.47
C LEU A 1013 -5.58 15.75 24.89
N ILE A 1014 -6.41 15.52 25.90
CA ILE A 1014 -6.09 15.40 27.32
C ILE A 1014 -6.99 14.31 27.93
N SER A 1015 -6.71 13.87 29.16
CA SER A 1015 -7.50 12.85 29.87
C SER A 1015 -8.93 13.29 30.08
#